data_AF-A0A292R3K8-F1
#
_entry.id   AF-A0A292R3K8-F1
#
_cell.length_a   1.000
_cell.length_b   1.000
_cell.length_c   1.000
_cell.angle_alpha   90.00
_cell.angle_beta   90.00
_cell.angle_gamma   90.00
#
_symmetry.space_group_name_H-M   'P 1'
#
loop_
_entity.id
_entity.type
_entity.pdbx_description
1 polymer ?
#
loop_
_entity_poly.entity_id
_entity_poly.type
_entity_poly.pdbx_seq_one_letter_code
_entity_poly.pdbx_strand_id
1 'polypeptide(L)'
;MPEDKKTLILIDGHALAYRQFFALERTGMKNSENQPTWAVYGFFKAVFDLLEKIHPDFIAVAFDVGRRTFRTEKYEEYKANREAMPDTMKSQLGLICEGLKAFDIPMITKEGFEADDIIGTISKQASSGGHNTLILTGDQDSFQLIDKEGTVKVLIPTKGELLEYDWKRVYDKLGVYPNQVIDYKGLRGDSSDNIPGIKGIGEKTAQKLLSRYNNLEEILADCDNIPENAVRNKICEGRDIAILSKELATIIRDVDIDFDINHASVTLPKIENVSEFLRKMQFYTFIKKIDKILSSFSSGNDSNNDFSNLSLFETQPTGSVQQNLFTQAIKETVADIPFEYQAVHEADADKIINELTKSERLALKVYSKNDLITGISVSNGKSYYFPAEIVPKLKNIIENPEIKILGYDAKSDFRTLMDNGYEPAGLEYDMLLASYVKDPNRRHDLDSQALDFLKHIMTEDDDDDFVKFACDEAYSIFRLYDVWQKKLKEKEQELVVEIEIPLTIVLAKMEHTGVTIDVEYLKDLSAYMTEKLAELEDIIYQLAGGPFNINSPKQVAEVLFDKLEIKTKKKKSRSTGAEVLEELAEEYEICEYILQHRKFSKLKSTYADVLPTLISKRDGRLHTTYNQALTVTGRLSSSNPNLQNIPIRTEEGNKIRAAFCAADKENSLIMSADYSQIELRLLAHVSGDMHLIKAFNSGEDIHAITASKVFGVKLEKVTKEMRRRAKAVNFGIVYGQSKYGLAKNLGITNNEAQEFIDKYFKTYPGVKEYMNEEVEFVNKKGYVETIFGRKRYLSAELNSSTYSIREFAQRAAINQPLQGTAADLIKMAMVKVERELEAKNLKTKMIMQVHDELVFEVPKEELEIVKELVMRCMELKNIPLRVPLVVDVNCGPTWKEV
;
A
#
# COMPACT_ATOMS: atom_id res chain seq x y z
N MET A 1 -39.43 -36.72 -11.23
CA MET A 1 -39.18 -35.27 -11.06
C MET A 1 -38.11 -34.91 -12.08
N PRO A 2 -38.16 -33.77 -12.78
CA PRO A 2 -37.04 -33.37 -13.63
C PRO A 2 -35.83 -33.18 -12.71
N GLU A 3 -34.71 -33.84 -12.98
CA GLU A 3 -33.45 -33.58 -12.26
C GLU A 3 -33.09 -32.10 -12.43
N ASP A 4 -32.85 -31.39 -11.33
CA ASP A 4 -32.39 -30.01 -11.36
C ASP A 4 -31.06 -29.95 -12.13
N LYS A 5 -30.97 -29.05 -13.11
CA LYS A 5 -29.76 -28.86 -13.92
C LYS A 5 -28.61 -28.34 -13.05
N LYS A 6 -27.70 -29.23 -12.68
CA LYS A 6 -26.48 -28.88 -11.93
C LYS A 6 -25.51 -28.01 -12.74
N THR A 7 -24.70 -27.21 -12.05
CA THR A 7 -23.75 -26.25 -12.64
C THR A 7 -22.30 -26.65 -12.37
N LEU A 8 -21.51 -26.79 -13.44
CA LEU A 8 -20.07 -27.03 -13.43
C LEU A 8 -19.30 -25.75 -13.74
N ILE A 9 -18.29 -25.43 -12.94
CA ILE A 9 -17.29 -24.40 -13.24
C ILE A 9 -16.01 -25.05 -13.76
N LEU A 10 -15.52 -24.58 -14.90
CA LEU A 10 -14.22 -24.93 -15.44
C LEU A 10 -13.30 -23.71 -15.43
N ILE A 11 -12.12 -23.83 -14.84
CA ILE A 11 -11.16 -22.73 -14.72
C ILE A 11 -9.93 -23.03 -15.56
N ASP A 12 -9.53 -22.06 -16.40
CA ASP A 12 -8.20 -22.04 -16.99
C ASP A 12 -7.17 -21.61 -15.93
N GLY A 13 -6.42 -22.58 -15.41
CA GLY A 13 -5.47 -22.39 -14.33
C GLY A 13 -4.31 -21.47 -14.68
N HIS A 14 -3.78 -21.56 -15.91
CA HIS A 14 -2.67 -20.71 -16.34
C HIS A 14 -3.14 -19.27 -16.54
N ALA A 15 -4.24 -19.05 -17.26
CA ALA A 15 -4.73 -17.70 -17.50
C ALA A 15 -5.11 -16.98 -16.20
N LEU A 16 -5.74 -17.69 -15.25
CA LEU A 16 -6.07 -17.11 -13.95
C LEU A 16 -4.80 -16.81 -13.14
N ALA A 17 -3.83 -17.73 -13.07
CA ALA A 17 -2.58 -17.52 -12.34
C ALA A 17 -1.76 -16.35 -12.90
N TYR A 18 -1.59 -16.26 -14.22
CA TYR A 18 -0.88 -15.16 -14.89
C TYR A 18 -1.54 -13.81 -14.60
N ARG A 19 -2.87 -13.75 -14.69
CA ARG A 19 -3.62 -12.52 -14.41
C ARG A 19 -3.39 -12.04 -12.97
N GLN A 20 -3.49 -12.95 -12.00
CA GLN A 20 -3.31 -12.61 -10.59
C GLN A 20 -1.86 -12.26 -10.24
N PHE A 21 -0.90 -12.91 -10.90
CA PHE A 21 0.53 -12.59 -10.77
C PHE A 21 0.81 -11.13 -11.10
N PHE A 22 0.41 -10.64 -12.28
CA PHE A 22 0.67 -9.24 -12.67
C PHE A 22 -0.22 -8.23 -11.92
N ALA A 23 -1.44 -8.62 -11.53
CA ALA A 23 -2.32 -7.74 -10.78
C ALA A 23 -1.79 -7.41 -9.37
N LEU A 24 -1.12 -8.38 -8.74
CA LEU A 24 -0.67 -8.29 -7.35
C LEU A 24 0.86 -8.21 -7.19
N GLU A 25 1.64 -8.20 -8.26
CA GLU A 25 3.11 -8.15 -8.21
C GLU A 25 3.64 -6.99 -7.33
N ARG A 26 3.01 -5.82 -7.43
CA ARG A 26 3.36 -4.62 -6.64
C ARG A 26 3.23 -4.79 -5.12
N THR A 27 2.48 -5.79 -4.67
CA THR A 27 2.28 -6.05 -3.23
C THR A 27 3.53 -6.63 -2.59
N GLY A 28 4.40 -7.27 -3.37
CA GLY A 28 5.61 -7.91 -2.87
C GLY A 28 5.35 -8.98 -1.80
N MET A 29 4.12 -9.55 -1.72
CA MET A 29 3.75 -10.51 -0.68
C MET A 29 4.66 -11.74 -0.70
N LYS A 30 5.18 -12.08 0.47
CA LYS A 30 6.01 -13.27 0.68
C LYS A 30 5.65 -13.91 2.00
N ASN A 31 5.92 -15.21 2.12
CA ASN A 31 5.89 -15.88 3.40
C ASN A 31 7.19 -15.65 4.21
N SER A 32 7.24 -16.20 5.42
CA SER A 32 8.35 -16.11 6.37
C SER A 32 9.65 -16.73 5.87
N GLU A 33 9.57 -17.59 4.86
CA GLU A 33 10.72 -18.16 4.14
C GLU A 33 11.17 -17.30 2.95
N ASN A 34 10.62 -16.08 2.81
CA ASN A 34 10.89 -15.15 1.70
C ASN A 34 10.47 -15.70 0.32
N GLN A 35 9.55 -16.67 0.29
CA GLN A 35 8.96 -17.20 -0.93
C GLN A 35 7.81 -16.28 -1.41
N PRO A 36 7.79 -15.85 -2.68
CA PRO A 36 6.67 -15.15 -3.32
C PRO A 36 5.32 -15.86 -3.15
N THR A 37 4.27 -15.14 -2.73
CA THR A 37 2.92 -15.71 -2.54
C THR A 37 1.75 -14.90 -3.12
N TRP A 38 1.99 -13.74 -3.75
CA TRP A 38 0.92 -12.85 -4.23
C TRP A 38 0.01 -13.48 -5.29
N ALA A 39 0.56 -14.26 -6.23
CA ALA A 39 -0.21 -14.91 -7.28
C ALA A 39 -1.09 -16.03 -6.70
N VAL A 40 -0.55 -16.76 -5.72
CA VAL A 40 -1.27 -17.81 -4.98
C VAL A 40 -2.46 -17.19 -4.23
N TYR A 41 -2.24 -16.09 -3.50
CA TYR A 41 -3.29 -15.37 -2.80
C TYR A 41 -4.40 -14.90 -3.75
N GLY A 42 -4.02 -14.23 -4.85
CA GLY A 42 -4.98 -13.74 -5.84
C GLY A 42 -5.77 -14.86 -6.52
N PHE A 43 -5.13 -16.00 -6.79
CA PHE A 43 -5.76 -17.16 -7.40
C PHE A 43 -6.87 -17.72 -6.49
N PHE A 44 -6.54 -18.07 -5.25
CA PHE A 44 -7.53 -18.62 -4.31
C PHE A 44 -8.60 -17.61 -3.93
N LYS A 45 -8.26 -16.33 -3.81
CA LYS A 45 -9.27 -15.27 -3.62
C LYS A 45 -10.30 -15.30 -4.75
N ALA A 46 -9.85 -15.37 -6.00
CA ALA A 46 -10.75 -15.41 -7.15
C ALA A 46 -11.62 -16.67 -7.17
N VAL A 47 -11.08 -17.82 -6.78
CA VAL A 47 -11.83 -19.08 -6.65
C VAL A 47 -12.90 -18.98 -5.55
N PHE A 48 -12.56 -18.48 -4.36
CA PHE A 48 -13.53 -18.34 -3.26
C PHE A 48 -14.62 -17.33 -3.57
N ASP A 49 -14.26 -16.18 -4.14
CA ASP A 49 -15.23 -15.16 -4.59
C ASP A 49 -16.21 -15.76 -5.64
N LEU A 50 -15.74 -16.70 -6.46
CA LEU A 50 -16.54 -17.39 -7.46
C LEU A 50 -17.49 -18.42 -6.84
N LEU A 51 -16.99 -19.25 -5.92
CA LEU A 51 -17.79 -20.24 -5.18
C LEU A 51 -18.90 -19.55 -4.38
N GLU A 52 -18.58 -18.45 -3.69
CA GLU A 52 -19.55 -17.65 -2.93
C GLU A 52 -20.63 -17.02 -3.82
N LYS A 53 -20.28 -16.61 -5.04
CA LYS A 53 -21.22 -15.90 -5.92
C LYS A 53 -22.12 -16.84 -6.71
N ILE A 54 -21.59 -17.98 -7.13
CA ILE A 54 -22.24 -18.86 -8.12
C ILE A 54 -22.85 -20.10 -7.46
N HIS A 55 -22.31 -20.55 -6.31
CA HIS A 55 -22.71 -21.79 -5.64
C HIS A 55 -22.82 -23.00 -6.60
N PRO A 56 -21.73 -23.35 -7.31
CA PRO A 56 -21.76 -24.44 -8.27
C PRO A 56 -21.82 -25.82 -7.59
N ASP A 57 -22.36 -26.80 -8.31
CA ASP A 57 -22.34 -28.21 -7.89
C ASP A 57 -20.97 -28.86 -8.15
N PHE A 58 -20.29 -28.42 -9.21
CA PHE A 58 -19.02 -28.99 -9.65
C PHE A 58 -17.97 -27.91 -9.96
N ILE A 59 -16.69 -28.18 -9.70
CA ILE A 59 -15.55 -27.31 -10.02
C ILE A 59 -14.33 -28.14 -10.47
N ALA A 60 -13.65 -27.69 -11.53
CA ALA A 60 -12.37 -28.26 -11.94
C ALA A 60 -11.44 -27.20 -12.55
N VAL A 61 -10.13 -27.43 -12.46
CA VAL A 61 -9.09 -26.55 -13.02
C VAL A 61 -8.27 -27.30 -14.06
N ALA A 62 -8.14 -26.73 -15.26
CA ALA A 62 -7.30 -27.28 -16.31
C ALA A 62 -5.94 -26.57 -16.36
N PHE A 63 -4.86 -27.33 -16.58
CA PHE A 63 -3.51 -26.80 -16.81
C PHE A 63 -2.86 -27.40 -18.06
N ASP A 64 -2.05 -26.60 -18.74
CA ASP A 64 -1.17 -27.03 -19.83
C ASP A 64 -0.06 -27.95 -19.32
N VAL A 65 0.29 -28.99 -20.07
CA VAL A 65 1.42 -29.87 -19.78
C VAL A 65 2.35 -29.99 -20.99
N GLY A 66 3.57 -29.50 -20.82
CA GLY A 66 4.62 -29.53 -21.85
C GLY A 66 4.60 -28.31 -22.79
N ARG A 67 5.72 -28.06 -23.47
CA ARG A 67 5.85 -26.99 -24.49
C ARG A 67 5.53 -27.45 -25.91
N ARG A 68 5.41 -28.75 -26.14
CA ARG A 68 5.10 -29.34 -27.45
C ARG A 68 3.66 -29.82 -27.46
N THR A 69 2.84 -29.15 -28.25
CA THR A 69 1.47 -29.53 -28.57
C THR A 69 1.38 -29.87 -30.06
N PHE A 70 0.29 -30.54 -30.46
CA PHE A 70 0.06 -30.80 -31.89
C PHE A 70 0.06 -29.52 -32.76
N ARG A 71 -0.28 -28.35 -32.16
CA ARG A 71 -0.24 -27.04 -32.84
C ARG A 71 1.19 -26.59 -33.11
N THR A 72 2.09 -26.71 -32.13
CA THR A 72 3.52 -26.39 -32.31
C THR A 72 4.23 -27.35 -33.27
N GLU A 73 3.75 -28.60 -33.40
CA GLU A 73 4.27 -29.55 -34.39
C GLU A 73 3.81 -29.21 -35.81
N LYS A 74 2.59 -28.67 -35.96
CA LYS A 74 2.03 -28.25 -37.27
C LYS A 74 2.49 -26.87 -37.72
N TYR A 75 2.72 -25.95 -36.79
CA TYR A 75 3.19 -24.59 -37.09
C TYR A 75 4.18 -24.12 -36.03
N GLU A 76 5.47 -24.12 -36.38
CA GLU A 76 6.58 -23.83 -35.45
C GLU A 76 6.50 -22.42 -34.83
N GLU A 77 5.94 -21.45 -35.55
CA GLU A 77 5.81 -20.08 -35.05
C GLU A 77 4.61 -19.87 -34.11
N TYR A 78 3.74 -20.87 -33.90
CA TYR A 78 2.59 -20.77 -32.99
C TYR A 78 3.05 -20.47 -31.55
N LYS A 79 2.53 -19.39 -30.96
CA LYS A 79 2.92 -18.88 -29.62
C LYS A 79 4.43 -18.63 -29.44
N ALA A 80 5.22 -18.58 -30.51
CA ALA A 80 6.68 -18.43 -30.46
C ALA A 80 7.13 -17.05 -29.94
N ASN A 81 6.23 -16.05 -29.98
CA ASN A 81 6.43 -14.70 -29.46
C ASN A 81 6.11 -14.56 -27.96
N ARG A 82 5.63 -15.62 -27.28
CA ARG A 82 5.35 -15.56 -25.84
C ARG A 82 6.65 -15.54 -25.04
N GLU A 83 6.77 -14.57 -24.13
CA GLU A 83 7.91 -14.49 -23.21
C GLU A 83 7.96 -15.72 -22.29
N ALA A 84 9.18 -16.13 -21.91
CA ALA A 84 9.35 -17.24 -20.97
C ALA A 84 8.73 -16.89 -19.60
N MET A 85 8.03 -17.85 -19.00
CA MET A 85 7.47 -17.71 -17.65
C MET A 85 8.57 -17.29 -16.66
N PRO A 86 8.40 -16.19 -15.90
CA PRO A 86 9.36 -15.78 -14.87
C PRO A 86 9.54 -16.87 -13.81
N ASP A 87 10.77 -17.06 -13.30
CA ASP A 87 11.06 -18.07 -12.26
C ASP A 87 10.22 -17.87 -10.99
N THR A 88 9.94 -16.61 -10.62
CA THR A 88 9.09 -16.24 -9.49
C THR A 88 7.62 -16.63 -9.71
N MET A 89 7.17 -16.71 -10.96
CA MET A 89 5.84 -17.21 -11.28
C MET A 89 5.81 -18.74 -11.27
N LYS A 90 6.85 -19.38 -11.80
CA LYS A 90 6.97 -20.83 -11.84
C LYS A 90 6.92 -21.45 -10.43
N SER A 91 7.58 -20.83 -9.44
CA SER A 91 7.51 -21.28 -8.05
C SER A 91 6.11 -21.14 -7.46
N GLN A 92 5.40 -20.05 -7.78
CA GLN A 92 4.02 -19.81 -7.32
C GLN A 92 3.00 -20.73 -7.98
N LEU A 93 3.21 -21.13 -9.23
CA LEU A 93 2.36 -22.10 -9.91
C LEU A 93 2.39 -23.46 -9.19
N GLY A 94 3.57 -23.89 -8.73
CA GLY A 94 3.70 -25.07 -7.87
C GLY A 94 2.87 -24.98 -6.59
N LEU A 95 2.90 -23.82 -5.92
CA LEU A 95 2.09 -23.54 -4.72
C LEU A 95 0.58 -23.51 -5.01
N ILE A 96 0.16 -23.03 -6.18
CA ILE A 96 -1.26 -23.09 -6.60
C ILE A 96 -1.70 -24.54 -6.71
N CYS A 97 -0.89 -25.40 -7.34
CA CYS A 97 -1.19 -26.83 -7.44
C CYS A 97 -1.22 -27.52 -6.06
N GLU A 98 -0.34 -27.14 -5.13
CA GLU A 98 -0.40 -27.63 -3.74
C GLU A 98 -1.71 -27.21 -3.06
N GLY A 99 -2.12 -25.95 -3.22
CA GLY A 99 -3.36 -25.45 -2.64
C GLY A 99 -4.60 -26.12 -3.25
N LEU A 100 -4.65 -26.34 -4.56
CA LEU A 100 -5.79 -26.99 -5.21
C LEU A 100 -6.01 -28.41 -4.66
N LYS A 101 -4.92 -29.14 -4.38
CA LYS A 101 -4.99 -30.43 -3.67
C LYS A 101 -5.49 -30.27 -2.23
N ALA A 102 -5.05 -29.23 -1.52
CA ALA A 102 -5.50 -28.98 -0.14
C ALA A 102 -7.01 -28.70 -0.06
N PHE A 103 -7.55 -27.97 -1.05
CA PHE A 103 -8.97 -27.66 -1.18
C PHE A 103 -9.79 -28.73 -1.91
N ASP A 104 -9.22 -29.90 -2.21
CA ASP A 104 -9.87 -31.00 -2.93
C ASP A 104 -10.48 -30.60 -4.29
N ILE A 105 -9.87 -29.62 -4.96
CA ILE A 105 -10.29 -29.18 -6.30
C ILE A 105 -9.49 -29.96 -7.34
N PRO A 106 -10.15 -30.73 -8.23
CA PRO A 106 -9.45 -31.56 -9.20
C PRO A 106 -8.70 -30.71 -10.24
N MET A 107 -7.48 -31.13 -10.51
CA MET A 107 -6.63 -30.58 -11.56
C MET A 107 -6.57 -31.57 -12.72
N ILE A 108 -6.89 -31.11 -13.91
CA ILE A 108 -6.97 -31.97 -15.10
C ILE A 108 -5.92 -31.50 -16.10
N THR A 109 -5.10 -32.46 -16.55
CA THR A 109 -4.03 -32.22 -17.50
C THR A 109 -3.91 -33.39 -18.48
N LYS A 110 -3.47 -33.10 -19.71
CA LYS A 110 -3.17 -34.13 -20.73
C LYS A 110 -1.96 -33.67 -21.55
N GLU A 111 -0.93 -34.50 -21.60
CA GLU A 111 0.26 -34.21 -22.41
C GLU A 111 -0.11 -34.11 -23.90
N GLY A 112 0.44 -33.10 -24.58
CA GLY A 112 0.22 -32.84 -26.01
C GLY A 112 -1.01 -31.97 -26.33
N PHE A 113 -1.83 -31.65 -25.34
CA PHE A 113 -3.04 -30.81 -25.46
C PHE A 113 -2.96 -29.59 -24.55
N GLU A 114 -3.64 -28.50 -24.93
CA GLU A 114 -3.72 -27.28 -24.12
C GLU A 114 -4.91 -27.35 -23.13
N ALA A 115 -4.88 -26.53 -22.10
CA ALA A 115 -5.96 -26.42 -21.11
C ALA A 115 -7.31 -26.12 -21.78
N ASP A 116 -7.31 -25.33 -22.85
CA ASP A 116 -8.50 -25.03 -23.65
C ASP A 116 -9.13 -26.28 -24.28
N ASP A 117 -8.33 -27.24 -24.76
CA ASP A 117 -8.81 -28.50 -25.35
C ASP A 117 -9.45 -29.40 -24.27
N ILE A 118 -8.87 -29.40 -23.07
CA ILE A 118 -9.42 -30.12 -21.92
C ILE A 118 -10.76 -29.50 -21.52
N ILE A 119 -10.83 -28.18 -21.39
CA ILE A 119 -12.06 -27.44 -21.07
C ILE A 119 -13.13 -27.67 -22.15
N GLY A 120 -12.74 -27.63 -23.42
CA GLY A 120 -13.63 -27.87 -24.57
C GLY A 120 -14.23 -29.27 -24.59
N THR A 121 -13.45 -30.27 -24.16
CA THR A 121 -13.89 -31.67 -24.04
C THR A 121 -14.83 -31.85 -22.84
N ILE A 122 -14.46 -31.35 -21.66
CA ILE A 122 -15.27 -31.49 -20.44
C ILE A 122 -16.61 -30.74 -20.57
N SER A 123 -16.60 -29.53 -21.13
CA SER A 123 -17.85 -28.76 -21.35
C SER A 123 -18.83 -29.51 -22.25
N LYS A 124 -18.33 -30.26 -23.25
CA LYS A 124 -19.16 -31.10 -24.13
C LYS A 124 -19.73 -32.30 -23.37
N GLN A 125 -18.92 -32.97 -22.54
CA GLN A 125 -19.35 -34.08 -21.70
C GLN A 125 -20.43 -33.64 -20.71
N ALA A 126 -20.20 -32.52 -20.01
CA ALA A 126 -21.15 -31.94 -19.06
C ALA A 126 -22.48 -31.54 -19.71
N SER A 127 -22.42 -30.88 -20.89
CA SER A 127 -23.62 -30.52 -21.65
C SER A 127 -24.41 -31.74 -22.11
N SER A 128 -23.72 -32.81 -22.52
CA SER A 128 -24.34 -34.09 -22.91
C SER A 128 -25.00 -34.80 -21.72
N GLY A 129 -24.47 -34.60 -20.51
CA GLY A 129 -25.06 -35.05 -19.24
C GLY A 129 -26.18 -34.16 -18.70
N GLY A 130 -26.56 -33.08 -19.40
CA GLY A 130 -27.64 -32.18 -18.99
C GLY A 130 -27.24 -31.10 -17.98
N HIS A 131 -25.95 -30.89 -17.76
CA HIS A 131 -25.41 -29.89 -16.83
C HIS A 131 -25.08 -28.56 -17.52
N ASN A 132 -25.18 -27.46 -16.78
CA ASN A 132 -24.71 -26.16 -17.23
C ASN A 132 -23.21 -26.03 -16.97
N THR A 133 -22.46 -25.41 -17.88
CA THR A 133 -21.01 -25.18 -17.74
C THR A 133 -20.69 -23.69 -17.79
N LEU A 134 -19.92 -23.21 -16.81
CA LEU A 134 -19.38 -21.86 -16.74
C LEU A 134 -17.85 -21.92 -16.86
N ILE A 135 -17.32 -21.38 -17.95
CA ILE A 135 -15.88 -21.40 -18.22
C ILE A 135 -15.27 -20.07 -17.78
N LEU A 136 -14.40 -20.10 -16.77
CA LEU A 136 -13.64 -18.94 -16.32
C LEU A 136 -12.27 -18.91 -17.02
N THR A 137 -12.09 -17.96 -17.94
CA THR A 137 -10.82 -17.76 -18.63
C THR A 137 -10.53 -16.26 -18.88
N GLY A 138 -9.30 -15.96 -19.28
CA GLY A 138 -8.96 -14.66 -19.87
C GLY A 138 -9.00 -14.64 -21.39
N ASP A 139 -9.11 -15.82 -22.02
CA ASP A 139 -9.01 -15.98 -23.45
C ASP A 139 -10.38 -15.89 -24.14
N GLN A 140 -10.41 -15.28 -25.33
CA GLN A 140 -11.61 -15.20 -26.17
C GLN A 140 -11.81 -16.46 -27.01
N ASP A 141 -10.84 -17.37 -27.02
CA ASP A 141 -10.87 -18.59 -27.83
C ASP A 141 -11.96 -19.54 -27.38
N SER A 142 -12.21 -19.57 -26.07
CA SER A 142 -13.32 -20.26 -25.45
C SER A 142 -14.70 -19.77 -25.91
N PHE A 143 -14.82 -18.62 -26.58
CA PHE A 143 -16.11 -18.20 -27.15
C PHE A 143 -16.65 -19.19 -28.19
N GLN A 144 -15.79 -19.97 -28.83
CA GLN A 144 -16.22 -21.03 -29.76
C GLN A 144 -16.98 -22.18 -29.07
N LEU A 145 -16.87 -22.29 -27.73
CA LEU A 145 -17.51 -23.34 -26.94
C LEU A 145 -18.94 -23.00 -26.51
N ILE A 146 -19.35 -21.72 -26.63
CA ILE A 146 -20.69 -21.24 -26.26
C ILE A 146 -21.71 -21.82 -27.24
N ASP A 147 -22.70 -22.53 -26.70
CA ASP A 147 -23.81 -23.08 -27.48
C ASP A 147 -25.02 -22.13 -27.53
N LYS A 148 -25.97 -22.44 -28.42
CA LYS A 148 -27.15 -21.61 -28.65
C LYS A 148 -28.26 -21.90 -27.63
N GLU A 149 -28.22 -23.10 -27.05
CA GLU A 149 -29.15 -23.62 -26.04
C GLU A 149 -28.92 -22.97 -24.66
N GLY A 150 -27.78 -22.30 -24.47
CA GLY A 150 -27.38 -21.60 -23.25
C GLY A 150 -26.78 -22.50 -22.18
N THR A 151 -26.34 -23.73 -22.52
CA THR A 151 -25.76 -24.68 -21.56
C THR A 151 -24.31 -24.34 -21.20
N VAL A 152 -23.55 -23.74 -22.11
CA VAL A 152 -22.16 -23.31 -21.91
C VAL A 152 -22.08 -21.79 -21.99
N LYS A 153 -21.48 -21.16 -20.97
CA LYS A 153 -21.20 -19.73 -20.95
C LYS A 153 -19.75 -19.47 -20.56
N VAL A 154 -19.21 -18.32 -20.97
CA VAL A 154 -17.84 -17.91 -20.66
C VAL A 154 -17.84 -16.69 -19.74
N LEU A 155 -17.09 -16.76 -18.65
CA LEU A 155 -16.88 -15.68 -17.68
C LEU A 155 -15.49 -15.07 -17.91
N ILE A 156 -15.44 -13.77 -18.22
CA ILE A 156 -14.18 -13.02 -18.34
C ILE A 156 -14.09 -11.94 -17.24
N PRO A 157 -13.06 -11.99 -16.39
CA PRO A 157 -12.77 -10.94 -15.41
C PRO A 157 -12.36 -9.60 -16.07
N THR A 158 -13.06 -8.51 -15.76
CA THR A 158 -12.74 -7.14 -16.22
C THR A 158 -12.86 -6.11 -15.10
N LYS A 159 -11.79 -5.35 -14.81
CA LYS A 159 -11.74 -4.17 -13.91
C LYS A 159 -12.74 -4.19 -12.72
N GLY A 160 -12.75 -5.28 -11.95
CA GLY A 160 -13.57 -5.42 -10.73
C GLY A 160 -14.87 -6.21 -10.89
N GLU A 161 -15.26 -6.62 -12.10
CA GLU A 161 -16.48 -7.40 -12.37
C GLU A 161 -16.19 -8.66 -13.20
N LEU A 162 -17.08 -9.66 -13.09
CA LEU A 162 -17.10 -10.85 -13.94
C LEU A 162 -18.15 -10.65 -15.04
N LEU A 163 -17.70 -10.51 -16.30
CA LEU A 163 -18.61 -10.39 -17.44
C LEU A 163 -18.94 -11.77 -18.00
N GLU A 164 -20.23 -12.09 -18.01
CA GLU A 164 -20.78 -13.31 -18.61
C GLU A 164 -21.05 -13.10 -20.10
N TYR A 165 -20.50 -13.97 -20.93
CA TYR A 165 -20.72 -14.04 -22.38
C TYR A 165 -21.64 -15.20 -22.72
N ASP A 166 -22.77 -14.87 -23.33
CA ASP A 166 -23.71 -15.78 -23.97
C ASP A 166 -23.65 -15.65 -25.49
N TRP A 167 -24.47 -16.43 -26.20
CA TRP A 167 -24.53 -16.47 -27.66
C TRP A 167 -24.66 -15.08 -28.30
N LYS A 168 -25.48 -14.20 -27.72
CA LYS A 168 -25.74 -12.86 -28.26
C LYS A 168 -24.60 -11.90 -27.92
N ARG A 169 -24.09 -11.96 -26.70
CA ARG A 169 -23.03 -11.06 -26.25
C ARG A 169 -21.73 -11.26 -27.00
N VAL A 170 -21.44 -12.50 -27.44
CA VAL A 170 -20.32 -12.77 -28.35
C VAL A 170 -20.50 -12.04 -29.68
N TYR A 171 -21.70 -12.06 -30.26
CA TYR A 171 -22.00 -11.32 -31.49
C TYR A 171 -21.86 -9.81 -31.30
N ASP A 172 -22.40 -9.26 -30.21
CA ASP A 172 -22.28 -7.83 -29.89
C ASP A 172 -20.81 -7.40 -29.72
N LYS A 173 -19.95 -8.32 -29.28
CA LYS A 173 -18.52 -8.08 -29.04
C LYS A 173 -17.65 -8.24 -30.28
N LEU A 174 -17.83 -9.33 -31.03
CA LEU A 174 -16.96 -9.74 -32.14
C LEU A 174 -17.58 -9.56 -33.53
N GLY A 175 -18.87 -9.23 -33.62
CA GLY A 175 -19.62 -9.14 -34.87
C GLY A 175 -19.86 -10.49 -35.58
N VAL A 176 -19.56 -11.61 -34.92
CA VAL A 176 -19.75 -12.98 -35.40
C VAL A 176 -20.30 -13.85 -34.26
N TYR A 177 -21.06 -14.88 -34.61
CA TYR A 177 -21.62 -15.80 -33.60
C TYR A 177 -20.56 -16.81 -33.09
N PRO A 178 -20.76 -17.42 -31.90
CA PRO A 178 -19.85 -18.43 -31.34
C PRO A 178 -19.40 -19.51 -32.33
N ASN A 179 -20.32 -20.06 -33.11
CA ASN A 179 -20.04 -21.09 -34.12
C ASN A 179 -19.19 -20.59 -35.31
N GLN A 180 -18.99 -19.28 -35.45
CA GLN A 180 -18.20 -18.64 -36.50
C GLN A 180 -16.85 -18.11 -35.99
N VAL A 181 -16.55 -18.23 -34.69
CA VAL A 181 -15.33 -17.67 -34.07
C VAL A 181 -14.07 -18.30 -34.68
N ILE A 182 -14.07 -19.61 -34.93
CA ILE A 182 -12.94 -20.31 -35.57
C ILE A 182 -12.75 -19.88 -37.03
N ASP A 183 -13.84 -19.67 -37.77
CA ASP A 183 -13.79 -19.21 -39.16
C ASP A 183 -13.28 -17.78 -39.23
N TYR A 184 -13.73 -16.96 -38.28
CA TYR A 184 -13.30 -15.59 -38.11
C TYR A 184 -11.78 -15.53 -37.89
N LYS A 185 -11.25 -16.29 -36.94
CA LYS A 185 -9.80 -16.41 -36.72
C LYS A 185 -9.06 -16.99 -37.93
N GLY A 186 -9.63 -17.97 -38.61
CA GLY A 186 -9.08 -18.51 -39.86
C GLY A 186 -8.87 -17.44 -40.94
N LEU A 187 -9.79 -16.48 -41.05
CA LEU A 187 -9.71 -15.39 -42.03
C LEU A 187 -8.74 -14.28 -41.62
N ARG A 188 -8.84 -13.76 -40.39
CA ARG A 188 -8.07 -12.56 -39.96
C ARG A 188 -6.75 -12.87 -39.26
N GLY A 189 -6.54 -14.10 -38.82
CA GLY A 189 -5.42 -14.48 -37.95
C GLY A 189 -5.55 -13.94 -36.52
N ASP A 190 -4.58 -14.27 -35.69
CA ASP A 190 -4.48 -13.82 -34.31
C ASP A 190 -3.03 -13.51 -33.95
N SER A 191 -2.73 -12.23 -33.75
CA SER A 191 -1.40 -11.78 -33.38
C SER A 191 -0.96 -12.20 -31.99
N SER A 192 -1.90 -12.49 -31.08
CA SER A 192 -1.58 -12.92 -29.71
C SER A 192 -0.90 -14.29 -29.69
N ASP A 193 -1.43 -15.23 -30.47
CA ASP A 193 -0.93 -16.59 -30.59
C ASP A 193 -0.10 -16.84 -31.85
N ASN A 194 0.18 -15.76 -32.59
CA ASN A 194 0.91 -15.78 -33.85
C ASN A 194 0.25 -16.68 -34.91
N ILE A 195 -1.09 -16.68 -34.96
CA ILE A 195 -1.88 -17.33 -36.00
C ILE A 195 -1.90 -16.42 -37.23
N PRO A 196 -1.44 -16.87 -38.41
CA PRO A 196 -1.10 -16.00 -39.53
C PRO A 196 -2.30 -15.34 -40.23
N GLY A 197 -3.41 -16.09 -40.42
CA GLY A 197 -4.57 -15.62 -41.18
C GLY A 197 -4.28 -15.27 -42.64
N ILE A 198 -5.27 -14.70 -43.33
CA ILE A 198 -5.09 -14.21 -44.71
C ILE A 198 -4.57 -12.78 -44.69
N LYS A 199 -3.39 -12.57 -45.28
CA LYS A 199 -2.74 -11.26 -45.32
C LYS A 199 -3.64 -10.20 -45.96
N GLY A 200 -3.97 -9.17 -45.17
CA GLY A 200 -4.79 -8.04 -45.62
C GLY A 200 -6.30 -8.29 -45.58
N ILE A 201 -6.75 -9.35 -44.91
CA ILE A 201 -8.12 -9.53 -44.42
C ILE A 201 -8.12 -9.19 -42.93
N GLY A 202 -8.85 -8.13 -42.57
CA GLY A 202 -9.00 -7.70 -41.17
C GLY A 202 -10.39 -7.98 -40.62
N GLU A 203 -10.60 -7.62 -39.36
CA GLU A 203 -11.84 -7.77 -38.59
C GLU A 203 -13.14 -7.50 -39.38
N LYS A 204 -13.26 -6.30 -39.95
CA LYS A 204 -14.48 -5.87 -40.66
C LYS A 204 -14.76 -6.68 -41.92
N THR A 205 -13.69 -7.08 -42.62
CA THR A 205 -13.81 -7.88 -43.84
C THR A 205 -14.23 -9.31 -43.51
N ALA A 206 -13.65 -9.90 -42.46
CA ALA A 206 -14.03 -11.22 -41.98
C ALA A 206 -15.50 -11.27 -41.51
N GLN A 207 -15.95 -10.27 -40.72
CA GLN A 207 -17.35 -10.13 -40.31
C GLN A 207 -18.31 -10.06 -41.51
N LYS A 208 -17.97 -9.24 -42.52
CA LYS A 208 -18.80 -9.09 -43.72
C LYS A 208 -18.91 -10.40 -44.51
N LEU A 209 -17.81 -11.14 -44.65
CA LEU A 209 -17.80 -12.42 -45.37
C LEU A 209 -18.61 -13.48 -44.62
N LEU A 210 -18.44 -13.60 -43.30
CA LEU A 210 -19.16 -14.58 -42.48
C LEU A 210 -20.66 -14.26 -42.35
N SER A 211 -21.04 -12.99 -42.43
CA SER A 211 -22.45 -12.60 -42.54
C SER A 211 -23.09 -13.02 -43.86
N ARG A 212 -22.30 -13.23 -44.93
CA ARG A 212 -22.79 -13.60 -46.27
C ARG A 212 -22.76 -15.11 -46.52
N TYR A 213 -21.74 -15.80 -46.01
CA TYR A 213 -21.39 -17.18 -46.36
C TYR A 213 -21.40 -18.14 -45.17
N ASN A 214 -21.82 -17.70 -43.98
CA ASN A 214 -21.95 -18.53 -42.77
C ASN A 214 -20.66 -19.13 -42.17
N ASN A 215 -19.77 -19.76 -42.94
CA ASN A 215 -18.53 -20.42 -42.48
C ASN A 215 -17.39 -20.25 -43.49
N LEU A 216 -16.16 -20.64 -43.10
CA LEU A 216 -14.98 -20.51 -43.95
C LEU A 216 -15.06 -21.40 -45.20
N GLU A 217 -15.59 -22.62 -45.09
CA GLU A 217 -15.67 -23.58 -46.20
C GLU A 217 -16.54 -23.04 -47.34
N GLU A 218 -17.69 -22.45 -47.02
CA GLU A 218 -18.58 -21.79 -47.98
C GLU A 218 -17.90 -20.58 -48.64
N ILE A 219 -17.13 -19.79 -47.89
CA ILE A 219 -16.35 -18.66 -48.43
C ILE A 219 -15.28 -19.16 -49.42
N LEU A 220 -14.58 -20.25 -49.09
CA LEU A 220 -13.53 -20.82 -49.92
C LEU A 220 -14.09 -21.59 -51.13
N ALA A 221 -15.32 -22.11 -51.04
CA ALA A 221 -16.01 -22.79 -52.14
C ALA A 221 -16.58 -21.79 -53.17
N ASP A 222 -17.06 -20.63 -52.71
CA ASP A 222 -17.61 -19.55 -53.55
C ASP A 222 -16.63 -18.38 -53.76
N CYS A 223 -15.34 -18.60 -53.54
CA CYS A 223 -14.35 -17.52 -53.50
C CYS A 223 -14.31 -16.70 -54.80
N ASP A 224 -14.51 -17.32 -55.96
CA ASP A 224 -14.48 -16.68 -57.28
C ASP A 224 -15.63 -15.68 -57.52
N ASN A 225 -16.73 -15.80 -56.77
CA ASN A 225 -17.95 -14.98 -56.92
C ASN A 225 -18.02 -13.79 -55.92
N ILE A 226 -16.94 -13.53 -55.18
CA ILE A 226 -16.85 -12.37 -54.27
C ILE A 226 -16.78 -11.06 -55.10
N PRO A 227 -17.71 -10.11 -54.94
CA PRO A 227 -17.81 -8.90 -55.78
C PRO A 227 -16.57 -8.01 -55.73
N GLU A 228 -15.96 -7.90 -54.55
CA GLU A 228 -14.78 -7.07 -54.32
C GLU A 228 -13.52 -7.76 -54.86
N ASN A 229 -13.07 -7.37 -56.06
CA ASN A 229 -11.90 -7.95 -56.74
C ASN A 229 -10.65 -8.10 -55.83
N ALA A 230 -10.36 -7.10 -54.99
CA ALA A 230 -9.20 -7.14 -54.09
C ALA A 230 -9.37 -8.11 -52.90
N VAL A 231 -10.59 -8.39 -52.46
CA VAL A 231 -10.90 -9.37 -51.41
C VAL A 231 -10.90 -10.76 -52.02
N ARG A 232 -11.52 -10.92 -53.20
CA ARG A 232 -11.52 -12.16 -53.99
C ARG A 232 -10.13 -12.75 -54.15
N ASN A 233 -9.20 -11.98 -54.73
CA ASN A 233 -7.85 -12.45 -54.99
C ASN A 233 -7.14 -12.91 -53.71
N LYS A 234 -7.30 -12.16 -52.61
CA LYS A 234 -6.71 -12.52 -51.31
C LYS A 234 -7.29 -13.81 -50.72
N ILE A 235 -8.60 -14.03 -50.86
CA ILE A 235 -9.26 -15.25 -50.36
C ILE A 235 -8.86 -16.47 -51.22
N CYS A 236 -8.82 -16.33 -52.56
CA CYS A 236 -8.41 -17.41 -53.46
C CYS A 236 -6.94 -17.79 -53.26
N GLU A 237 -6.04 -16.81 -53.15
CA GLU A 237 -4.60 -17.05 -52.91
C GLU A 237 -4.31 -17.50 -51.47
N GLY A 238 -5.14 -17.08 -50.51
CA GLY A 238 -4.98 -17.35 -49.08
C GLY A 238 -5.71 -18.60 -48.56
N ARG A 239 -6.16 -19.50 -49.45
CA ARG A 239 -6.95 -20.69 -49.09
C ARG A 239 -6.26 -21.57 -48.05
N ASP A 240 -5.03 -21.97 -48.32
CA ASP A 240 -4.29 -22.93 -47.48
C ASP A 240 -3.94 -22.32 -46.12
N ILE A 241 -3.56 -21.05 -46.08
CA ILE A 241 -3.24 -20.34 -44.83
C ILE A 241 -4.48 -20.14 -43.96
N ALA A 242 -5.66 -19.96 -44.57
CA ALA A 242 -6.93 -19.82 -43.84
C ALA A 242 -7.36 -21.14 -43.20
N ILE A 243 -7.21 -22.25 -43.93
CA ILE A 243 -7.48 -23.60 -43.42
C ILE A 243 -6.55 -23.92 -42.25
N LEU A 244 -5.24 -23.69 -42.43
CA LEU A 244 -4.26 -23.87 -41.35
C LEU A 244 -4.57 -23.00 -40.14
N SER A 245 -4.91 -21.72 -40.36
CA SER A 245 -5.23 -20.78 -39.27
C SER A 245 -6.50 -21.19 -38.51
N LYS A 246 -7.53 -21.69 -39.22
CA LYS A 246 -8.74 -22.24 -38.60
C LYS A 246 -8.41 -23.48 -37.77
N GLU A 247 -7.58 -24.38 -38.30
CA GLU A 247 -7.17 -25.59 -37.59
C GLU A 247 -6.38 -25.28 -36.32
N LEU A 248 -5.45 -24.33 -36.37
CA LEU A 248 -4.70 -23.87 -35.19
C LEU A 248 -5.61 -23.24 -34.13
N ALA A 249 -6.62 -22.46 -34.55
CA ALA A 249 -7.56 -21.79 -33.65
C ALA A 249 -8.67 -22.70 -33.07
N THR A 250 -8.83 -23.91 -33.62
CA THR A 250 -9.93 -24.81 -33.22
C THR A 250 -9.57 -25.53 -31.92
N ILE A 251 -10.45 -25.43 -30.92
CA ILE A 251 -10.37 -26.19 -29.67
C ILE A 251 -10.87 -27.62 -29.92
N ILE A 252 -10.05 -28.61 -29.57
CA ILE A 252 -10.40 -30.03 -29.66
C ILE A 252 -11.37 -30.37 -28.53
N ARG A 253 -12.47 -31.06 -28.84
CA ARG A 253 -13.55 -31.37 -27.87
C ARG A 253 -13.77 -32.87 -27.62
N ASP A 254 -12.82 -33.68 -28.06
CA ASP A 254 -12.83 -35.15 -28.02
C ASP A 254 -11.47 -35.69 -27.57
N VAL A 255 -10.79 -34.95 -26.68
CA VAL A 255 -9.55 -35.42 -26.06
C VAL A 255 -9.85 -36.63 -25.18
N ASP A 256 -9.03 -37.67 -25.28
CA ASP A 256 -9.12 -38.86 -24.42
C ASP A 256 -8.67 -38.52 -22.99
N ILE A 257 -9.60 -38.02 -22.18
CA ILE A 257 -9.42 -37.68 -20.77
C ILE A 257 -10.27 -38.59 -19.89
N ASP A 258 -9.66 -39.09 -18.81
CA ASP A 258 -10.35 -39.85 -17.77
C ASP A 258 -10.98 -38.85 -16.77
N PHE A 259 -12.14 -38.30 -17.14
CA PHE A 259 -12.87 -37.33 -16.33
C PHE A 259 -14.21 -37.90 -15.88
N ASP A 260 -14.38 -38.00 -14.56
CA ASP A 260 -15.66 -38.26 -13.91
C ASP A 260 -16.14 -36.97 -13.24
N ILE A 261 -17.30 -36.47 -13.67
CA ILE A 261 -17.90 -35.23 -13.14
C ILE A 261 -18.20 -35.34 -11.64
N ASN A 262 -18.41 -36.55 -11.11
CA ASN A 262 -18.65 -36.75 -9.68
C ASN A 262 -17.40 -36.44 -8.84
N HIS A 263 -16.19 -36.66 -9.38
CA HIS A 263 -14.93 -36.27 -8.73
C HIS A 263 -14.69 -34.75 -8.76
N ALA A 264 -15.48 -34.00 -9.54
CA ALA A 264 -15.48 -32.54 -9.53
C ALA A 264 -16.52 -31.95 -8.58
N SER A 265 -17.22 -32.76 -7.79
CA SER A 265 -18.21 -32.26 -6.83
C SER A 265 -17.57 -31.29 -5.85
N VAL A 266 -18.24 -30.16 -5.63
CA VAL A 266 -17.84 -29.20 -4.61
C VAL A 266 -18.20 -29.80 -3.26
N THR A 267 -17.24 -30.48 -2.64
CA THR A 267 -17.36 -31.11 -1.33
C THR A 267 -16.52 -30.35 -0.31
N LEU A 268 -16.84 -30.55 0.97
CA LEU A 268 -16.06 -29.97 2.06
C LEU A 268 -14.64 -30.57 2.05
N PRO A 269 -13.58 -29.76 1.84
CA PRO A 269 -12.22 -30.26 1.87
C PRO A 269 -11.80 -30.65 3.29
N LYS A 270 -10.75 -31.47 3.39
CA LYS A 270 -10.16 -31.84 4.68
C LYS A 270 -9.58 -30.61 5.37
N ILE A 271 -10.12 -30.32 6.55
CA ILE A 271 -9.79 -29.16 7.37
C ILE A 271 -8.29 -29.05 7.63
N GLU A 272 -7.66 -30.19 7.92
CA GLU A 272 -6.24 -30.29 8.26
C GLU A 272 -5.37 -29.84 7.08
N ASN A 273 -5.69 -30.31 5.87
CA ASN A 273 -4.96 -29.99 4.64
C ASN A 273 -5.08 -28.50 4.30
N VAL A 274 -6.29 -27.94 4.39
CA VAL A 274 -6.55 -26.52 4.14
C VAL A 274 -5.80 -25.65 5.16
N SER A 275 -5.89 -26.00 6.44
CA SER A 275 -5.26 -25.25 7.53
C SER A 275 -3.74 -25.27 7.42
N GLU A 276 -3.14 -26.42 7.11
CA GLU A 276 -1.69 -26.57 6.91
C GLU A 276 -1.22 -25.69 5.75
N PHE A 277 -1.92 -25.73 4.62
CA PHE A 277 -1.58 -24.92 3.45
C PHE A 277 -1.67 -23.41 3.73
N LEU A 278 -2.79 -22.94 4.31
CA LEU A 278 -2.98 -21.52 4.59
C LEU A 278 -1.97 -20.96 5.60
N ARG A 279 -1.54 -21.78 6.58
CA ARG A 279 -0.47 -21.41 7.52
C ARG A 279 0.88 -21.33 6.84
N LYS A 280 1.25 -22.33 6.03
CA LYS A 280 2.49 -22.33 5.23
C LYS A 280 2.57 -21.08 4.36
N MET A 281 1.42 -20.63 3.83
CA MET A 281 1.32 -19.43 2.99
C MET A 281 1.15 -18.11 3.76
N GLN A 282 0.90 -18.16 5.08
CA GLN A 282 0.59 -16.99 5.92
C GLN A 282 -0.59 -16.14 5.43
N PHE A 283 -1.63 -16.80 4.90
CA PHE A 283 -2.83 -16.12 4.38
C PHE A 283 -3.86 -15.83 5.48
N TYR A 284 -3.50 -14.92 6.38
CA TYR A 284 -4.30 -14.55 7.56
C TYR A 284 -5.74 -14.15 7.25
N THR A 285 -5.95 -13.42 6.15
CA THR A 285 -7.29 -13.02 5.71
C THR A 285 -8.17 -14.21 5.34
N PHE A 286 -7.59 -15.30 4.83
CA PHE A 286 -8.32 -16.53 4.54
C PHE A 286 -8.52 -17.36 5.81
N ILE A 287 -7.54 -17.40 6.70
CA ILE A 287 -7.67 -18.08 8.00
C ILE A 287 -8.80 -17.46 8.82
N LYS A 288 -8.88 -16.12 8.88
CA LYS A 288 -9.99 -15.42 9.57
C LYS A 288 -11.36 -15.63 8.91
N LYS A 289 -11.40 -15.96 7.61
CA LYS A 289 -12.64 -16.12 6.83
C LYS A 289 -12.91 -17.57 6.46
N ILE A 290 -12.25 -18.50 7.13
CA ILE A 290 -12.25 -19.90 6.73
C ILE A 290 -13.62 -20.54 6.84
N ASP A 291 -14.42 -20.18 7.84
CA ASP A 291 -15.79 -20.67 7.99
C ASP A 291 -16.64 -20.26 6.78
N LYS A 292 -16.47 -19.01 6.35
CA LYS A 292 -17.12 -18.48 5.16
C LYS A 292 -16.63 -19.19 3.89
N ILE A 293 -15.31 -19.39 3.76
CA ILE A 293 -14.72 -20.10 2.62
C ILE A 293 -15.28 -21.52 2.56
N LEU A 294 -15.32 -22.25 3.67
CA LEU A 294 -15.80 -23.63 3.71
C LEU A 294 -17.31 -23.75 3.54
N SER A 295 -18.09 -22.78 4.01
CA SER A 295 -19.54 -22.72 3.71
C SER A 295 -19.82 -22.59 2.20
N SER A 296 -18.88 -22.05 1.43
CA SER A 296 -19.00 -22.02 -0.04
C SER A 296 -18.77 -23.37 -0.70
N PHE A 297 -18.20 -24.34 0.04
CA PHE A 297 -18.05 -25.74 -0.38
C PHE A 297 -19.22 -26.64 0.03
N SER A 298 -20.22 -26.13 0.77
CA SER A 298 -21.40 -26.90 1.17
C SER A 298 -22.63 -26.51 0.36
N SER A 299 -22.95 -27.27 -0.68
CA SER A 299 -24.20 -27.13 -1.43
C SER A 299 -24.96 -28.48 -1.50
N GLY A 300 -25.96 -28.65 -0.64
CA GLY A 300 -27.17 -29.45 -0.89
C GLY A 300 -27.17 -30.98 -0.67
N ASN A 301 -28.02 -31.41 0.29
CA ASN A 301 -28.64 -32.75 0.47
C ASN A 301 -27.82 -33.92 1.09
N ASP A 302 -27.35 -33.80 2.33
CA ASP A 302 -27.22 -34.98 3.20
C ASP A 302 -27.85 -34.73 4.57
N SER A 303 -29.10 -35.17 4.70
CA SER A 303 -29.86 -35.20 5.94
C SER A 303 -30.00 -36.62 6.51
N ASN A 304 -29.10 -37.56 6.22
CA ASN A 304 -29.10 -38.89 6.85
C ASN A 304 -27.70 -39.52 6.98
N ASN A 305 -27.42 -39.99 8.20
CA ASN A 305 -26.27 -40.79 8.69
C ASN A 305 -24.99 -40.01 9.01
N ASP A 306 -24.35 -40.09 10.18
CA ASP A 306 -24.57 -40.89 11.39
C ASP A 306 -23.91 -40.15 12.57
N PHE A 307 -24.66 -39.31 13.29
CA PHE A 307 -24.19 -38.52 14.45
C PHE A 307 -24.67 -39.11 15.78
N SER A 308 -24.68 -40.44 15.88
CA SER A 308 -25.30 -41.16 17.02
C SER A 308 -24.39 -41.39 18.24
N ASN A 309 -23.17 -40.83 18.31
CA ASN A 309 -22.22 -41.11 19.41
C ASN A 309 -21.57 -39.90 20.09
N LEU A 310 -22.24 -38.75 20.22
CA LEU A 310 -21.82 -37.69 21.17
C LEU A 310 -23.03 -37.02 21.84
N SER A 311 -23.79 -37.84 22.58
CA SER A 311 -24.65 -37.35 23.64
C SER A 311 -23.84 -37.31 24.93
N LEU A 312 -23.41 -36.11 25.35
CA LEU A 312 -23.34 -35.73 26.77
C LEU A 312 -23.19 -34.21 26.89
N PHE A 313 -24.27 -33.61 27.42
CA PHE A 313 -24.50 -32.23 27.86
C PHE A 313 -25.09 -31.23 26.83
N GLU A 314 -26.42 -31.24 26.77
CA GLU A 314 -27.26 -30.14 26.30
C GLU A 314 -27.32 -29.00 27.33
N THR A 315 -27.21 -27.76 26.86
CA THR A 315 -28.31 -26.78 26.91
C THR A 315 -28.06 -25.61 25.93
N GLN A 316 -28.96 -25.51 24.94
CA GLN A 316 -29.10 -24.47 23.90
C GLN A 316 -29.89 -23.25 24.45
N PRO A 317 -29.96 -22.06 23.79
CA PRO A 317 -30.10 -21.81 22.33
C PRO A 317 -29.19 -20.68 21.77
N THR A 318 -28.90 -20.46 20.48
CA THR A 318 -29.35 -20.96 19.18
C THR A 318 -28.32 -20.47 18.16
N GLY A 319 -27.69 -21.37 17.42
CA GLY A 319 -26.65 -21.08 16.42
C GLY A 319 -25.99 -22.40 16.01
N SER A 320 -25.79 -22.64 14.73
CA SER A 320 -25.58 -23.97 14.16
C SER A 320 -24.42 -24.77 14.78
N VAL A 321 -24.68 -26.04 15.11
CA VAL A 321 -23.73 -26.99 15.73
C VAL A 321 -22.47 -27.23 14.87
N GLN A 322 -22.50 -26.91 13.57
CA GLN A 322 -21.34 -26.96 12.68
C GLN A 322 -20.41 -25.74 12.75
N GLN A 323 -20.90 -24.57 13.20
CA GLN A 323 -20.05 -23.37 13.38
C GLN A 323 -19.02 -23.56 14.51
N ASN A 324 -19.35 -24.36 15.53
CA ASN A 324 -18.45 -24.55 16.69
C ASN A 324 -17.35 -25.60 16.47
N LEU A 325 -17.56 -26.62 15.63
CA LEU A 325 -16.57 -27.69 15.42
C LEU A 325 -15.34 -27.23 14.63
N PHE A 326 -15.49 -26.28 13.71
CA PHE A 326 -14.40 -25.85 12.83
C PHE A 326 -13.48 -24.83 13.50
N THR A 327 -14.05 -23.85 14.21
CA THR A 327 -13.30 -22.99 15.12
C THR A 327 -12.55 -23.83 16.16
N GLN A 328 -13.14 -24.94 16.64
CA GLN A 328 -12.45 -25.93 17.48
C GLN A 328 -11.30 -26.64 16.76
N ALA A 329 -11.50 -27.18 15.54
CA ALA A 329 -10.45 -27.93 14.83
C ALA A 329 -9.23 -27.07 14.44
N ILE A 330 -9.44 -25.79 14.12
CA ILE A 330 -8.35 -24.84 13.89
C ILE A 330 -7.67 -24.40 15.19
N LYS A 331 -8.43 -24.22 16.28
CA LYS A 331 -7.90 -24.03 17.65
C LYS A 331 -7.24 -25.28 18.24
N GLU A 332 -7.50 -26.46 17.68
CA GLU A 332 -6.84 -27.70 18.08
C GLU A 332 -5.50 -27.89 17.34
N THR A 333 -5.37 -27.34 16.14
CA THR A 333 -4.10 -27.38 15.37
C THR A 333 -3.23 -26.13 15.57
N VAL A 334 -3.80 -24.94 15.81
CA VAL A 334 -3.10 -23.80 16.42
C VAL A 334 -3.40 -23.94 17.90
N ALA A 335 -2.44 -24.36 18.72
CA ALA A 335 -2.70 -24.42 20.15
C ALA A 335 -3.11 -23.03 20.64
N ASP A 336 -4.41 -22.82 20.91
CA ASP A 336 -4.86 -21.71 21.76
C ASP A 336 -3.99 -21.80 23.00
N ILE A 337 -3.20 -20.77 23.28
CA ILE A 337 -2.41 -20.77 24.51
C ILE A 337 -3.45 -20.56 25.61
N PRO A 338 -3.72 -21.57 26.47
CA PRO A 338 -4.62 -21.33 27.58
C PRO A 338 -3.98 -20.25 28.45
N PHE A 339 -4.68 -19.13 28.61
CA PHE A 339 -4.26 -18.05 29.48
C PHE A 339 -5.34 -17.79 30.52
N GLU A 340 -4.91 -17.48 31.74
CA GLU A 340 -5.81 -17.14 32.81
C GLU A 340 -6.28 -15.70 32.65
N TYR A 341 -7.60 -15.50 32.66
CA TYR A 341 -8.20 -14.17 32.63
C TYR A 341 -9.37 -14.04 33.61
N GLN A 342 -9.63 -12.81 34.06
CA GLN A 342 -10.71 -12.52 34.99
C GLN A 342 -11.21 -11.08 34.82
N ALA A 343 -12.53 -10.90 34.76
CA ALA A 343 -13.15 -9.60 34.98
C ALA A 343 -13.03 -9.22 36.46
N VAL A 344 -12.53 -8.02 36.74
CA VAL A 344 -12.36 -7.52 38.10
C VAL A 344 -13.69 -6.95 38.59
N HIS A 345 -14.10 -7.39 39.78
CA HIS A 345 -15.24 -6.85 40.50
C HIS A 345 -14.78 -6.05 41.71
N GLU A 346 -15.64 -5.15 42.20
CA GLU A 346 -15.33 -4.24 43.30
C GLU A 346 -14.81 -4.97 44.57
N ALA A 347 -15.32 -6.18 44.85
CA ALA A 347 -14.94 -6.99 46.00
C ALA A 347 -13.48 -7.52 45.94
N ASP A 348 -12.95 -7.77 44.75
CA ASP A 348 -11.62 -8.35 44.54
C ASP A 348 -10.58 -7.33 44.05
N ALA A 349 -11.03 -6.13 43.67
CA ALA A 349 -10.20 -5.09 43.04
C ALA A 349 -8.94 -4.76 43.86
N ASP A 350 -9.09 -4.45 45.15
CA ASP A 350 -7.96 -4.05 45.99
C ASP A 350 -6.95 -5.19 46.17
N LYS A 351 -7.41 -6.43 46.21
CA LYS A 351 -6.54 -7.61 46.30
C LYS A 351 -5.73 -7.79 45.02
N ILE A 352 -6.37 -7.70 43.86
CA ILE A 352 -5.73 -7.87 42.54
C ILE A 352 -4.75 -6.72 42.28
N ILE A 353 -5.12 -5.47 42.59
CA ILE A 353 -4.23 -4.30 42.45
C ILE A 353 -2.98 -4.44 43.32
N ASN A 354 -3.13 -4.94 44.56
CA ASN A 354 -1.99 -5.22 45.44
C ASN A 354 -1.10 -6.37 44.96
N GLU A 355 -1.62 -7.28 44.14
CA GLU A 355 -0.83 -8.32 43.48
C GLU A 355 -0.07 -7.74 42.27
N LEU A 356 -0.76 -6.99 41.42
CA LEU A 356 -0.18 -6.35 40.23
C LEU A 356 0.95 -5.37 40.57
N THR A 357 0.79 -4.57 41.62
CA THR A 357 1.82 -3.61 42.09
C THR A 357 3.11 -4.27 42.58
N LYS A 358 3.12 -5.59 42.87
CA LYS A 358 4.32 -6.34 43.21
C LYS A 358 5.05 -6.90 41.99
N SER A 359 4.44 -6.84 40.81
CA SER A 359 5.04 -7.32 39.57
C SER A 359 6.05 -6.29 39.06
N GLU A 360 7.20 -6.75 38.56
CA GLU A 360 8.21 -5.86 37.98
C GLU A 360 7.70 -5.18 36.69
N ARG A 361 7.00 -5.95 35.85
CA ARG A 361 6.45 -5.53 34.55
C ARG A 361 4.99 -5.91 34.44
N LEU A 362 4.21 -5.02 33.82
CA LEU A 362 2.80 -5.22 33.48
C LEU A 362 2.55 -4.84 32.03
N ALA A 363 1.80 -5.64 31.28
CA ALA A 363 1.20 -5.19 30.04
C ALA A 363 -0.10 -4.42 30.33
N LEU A 364 -0.33 -3.32 29.63
CA LEU A 364 -1.50 -2.47 29.81
C LEU A 364 -2.12 -2.12 28.45
N LYS A 365 -3.45 -2.21 28.36
CA LYS A 365 -4.22 -1.74 27.20
C LYS A 365 -5.47 -1.00 27.66
N VAL A 366 -5.77 0.14 27.01
CA VAL A 366 -6.88 1.03 27.37
C VAL A 366 -7.96 0.95 26.30
N TYR A 367 -9.22 0.84 26.73
CA TYR A 367 -10.39 0.84 25.86
C TYR A 367 -11.21 2.09 26.11
N SER A 368 -11.64 2.75 25.04
CA SER A 368 -12.42 3.99 25.13
C SER A 368 -13.50 4.08 24.06
N LYS A 369 -14.54 4.87 24.35
CA LYS A 369 -15.62 5.20 23.42
C LYS A 369 -15.95 6.69 23.55
N ASN A 370 -15.89 7.41 22.44
CA ASN A 370 -15.99 8.89 22.42
C ASN A 370 -15.01 9.54 23.42
N ASP A 371 -13.75 9.10 23.40
CA ASP A 371 -12.65 9.57 24.26
C ASP A 371 -12.81 9.32 25.77
N LEU A 372 -13.89 8.63 26.21
CA LEU A 372 -14.10 8.21 27.60
C LEU A 372 -13.65 6.76 27.79
N ILE A 373 -12.89 6.51 28.85
CA ILE A 373 -12.41 5.16 29.18
C ILE A 373 -13.59 4.25 29.54
N THR A 374 -13.72 3.13 28.84
CA THR A 374 -14.71 2.07 29.11
C THR A 374 -14.12 0.92 29.93
N GLY A 375 -12.80 0.74 29.89
CA GLY A 375 -12.09 -0.20 30.74
C GLY A 375 -10.60 -0.25 30.44
N ILE A 376 -9.85 -0.96 31.28
CA ILE A 376 -8.41 -1.18 31.12
C ILE A 376 -8.12 -2.66 31.36
N SER A 377 -7.36 -3.30 30.47
CA SER A 377 -6.83 -4.64 30.71
C SER A 377 -5.36 -4.57 31.13
N VAL A 378 -5.02 -5.33 32.17
CA VAL A 378 -3.65 -5.44 32.69
C VAL A 378 -3.23 -6.89 32.76
N SER A 379 -2.01 -7.22 32.36
CA SER A 379 -1.47 -8.58 32.43
C SER A 379 -0.08 -8.62 33.06
N ASN A 380 0.15 -9.57 33.98
CA ASN A 380 1.48 -9.95 34.48
C ASN A 380 1.86 -11.39 34.07
N GLY A 381 1.18 -11.92 33.05
CA GLY A 381 1.13 -13.34 32.71
C GLY A 381 -0.23 -13.97 33.05
N LYS A 382 -0.96 -13.38 34.02
CA LYS A 382 -2.40 -13.52 34.18
C LYS A 382 -3.07 -12.19 33.84
N SER A 383 -4.17 -12.25 33.09
CA SER A 383 -4.84 -11.06 32.58
C SER A 383 -6.07 -10.68 33.40
N TYR A 384 -6.27 -9.39 33.60
CA TYR A 384 -7.38 -8.83 34.36
C TYR A 384 -8.03 -7.70 33.57
N TYR A 385 -9.36 -7.68 33.49
CA TYR A 385 -10.11 -6.59 32.88
C TYR A 385 -10.77 -5.75 33.97
N PHE A 386 -10.44 -4.46 34.02
CA PHE A 386 -11.00 -3.48 34.94
C PHE A 386 -12.05 -2.64 34.20
N PRO A 387 -13.35 -2.79 34.52
CA PRO A 387 -14.40 -1.97 33.91
C PRO A 387 -14.29 -0.51 34.39
N ALA A 388 -14.92 0.41 33.65
CA ALA A 388 -14.84 1.86 33.84
C ALA A 388 -15.00 2.31 35.31
N GLU A 389 -15.92 1.71 36.06
CA GLU A 389 -16.18 2.05 37.46
C GLU A 389 -15.04 1.71 38.42
N ILE A 390 -14.15 0.76 38.06
CA ILE A 390 -13.00 0.33 38.88
C ILE A 390 -11.70 1.01 38.42
N VAL A 391 -11.62 1.47 37.17
CA VAL A 391 -10.43 2.15 36.60
C VAL A 391 -9.84 3.24 37.51
N PRO A 392 -10.61 4.09 38.24
CA PRO A 392 -10.06 5.03 39.22
C PRO A 392 -9.11 4.42 40.26
N LYS A 393 -9.32 3.14 40.65
CA LYS A 393 -8.44 2.44 41.60
C LYS A 393 -7.07 2.09 41.02
N LEU A 394 -6.93 2.04 39.70
CA LEU A 394 -5.65 1.75 39.01
C LEU A 394 -4.67 2.94 39.00
N LYS A 395 -5.05 4.09 39.57
CA LYS A 395 -4.22 5.31 39.58
C LYS A 395 -2.80 5.05 40.10
N ASN A 396 -2.65 4.24 41.15
CA ASN A 396 -1.36 3.87 41.74
C ASN A 396 -0.49 2.92 40.88
N ILE A 397 -1.06 2.36 39.81
CA ILE A 397 -0.34 1.59 38.80
C ILE A 397 -0.02 2.50 37.61
N ILE A 398 -1.03 3.21 37.10
CA ILE A 398 -0.93 4.06 35.90
C ILE A 398 0.12 5.17 36.08
N GLU A 399 0.13 5.83 37.23
CA GLU A 399 0.97 7.01 37.49
C GLU A 399 2.29 6.68 38.19
N ASN A 400 2.62 5.39 38.33
CA ASN A 400 3.80 4.96 39.06
C ASN A 400 4.99 4.69 38.13
N PRO A 401 6.06 5.51 38.18
CA PRO A 401 7.22 5.35 37.29
C PRO A 401 8.10 4.11 37.60
N GLU A 402 7.94 3.52 38.79
CA GLU A 402 8.68 2.32 39.19
C GLU A 402 8.09 1.05 38.58
N ILE A 403 6.78 1.05 38.29
CA ILE A 403 6.12 -0.07 37.61
C ILE A 403 6.41 0.05 36.11
N LYS A 404 6.98 -1.00 35.52
CA LYS A 404 7.32 -1.01 34.11
C LYS A 404 6.11 -1.46 33.28
N ILE A 405 5.71 -0.62 32.33
CA ILE A 405 4.54 -0.84 31.49
C ILE A 405 4.98 -1.26 30.09
N LEU A 406 4.38 -2.35 29.63
CA LEU A 406 4.49 -2.88 28.26
C LEU A 406 3.20 -2.52 27.52
N GLY A 407 3.31 -1.96 26.32
CA GLY A 407 2.15 -1.56 25.52
C GLY A 407 2.20 -2.05 24.08
N TYR A 408 1.13 -1.75 23.37
CA TYR A 408 1.04 -1.84 21.92
C TYR A 408 0.26 -0.62 21.43
N ASP A 409 0.92 0.21 20.62
CA ASP A 409 0.45 1.58 20.32
C ASP A 409 0.20 2.39 21.61
N ALA A 410 1.17 2.32 22.53
CA ALA A 410 1.07 2.87 23.87
C ALA A 410 0.85 4.39 23.86
N LYS A 411 1.25 5.09 22.79
CA LYS A 411 0.98 6.52 22.61
C LYS A 411 -0.52 6.81 22.66
N SER A 412 -1.34 5.99 21.99
CA SER A 412 -2.80 6.15 21.95
C SER A 412 -3.41 5.92 23.35
N ASP A 413 -2.94 4.88 24.03
CA ASP A 413 -3.37 4.55 25.39
C ASP A 413 -2.98 5.68 26.38
N PHE A 414 -1.75 6.18 26.30
CA PHE A 414 -1.23 7.26 27.15
C PHE A 414 -1.96 8.58 26.91
N ARG A 415 -2.23 8.92 25.65
CA ARG A 415 -3.05 10.10 25.32
C ARG A 415 -4.44 9.96 25.92
N THR A 416 -5.10 8.82 25.76
CA THR A 416 -6.44 8.58 26.32
C THR A 416 -6.44 8.71 27.84
N LEU A 417 -5.40 8.21 28.51
CA LEU A 417 -5.23 8.36 29.97
C LEU A 417 -5.08 9.84 30.37
N MET A 418 -4.25 10.62 29.67
CA MET A 418 -4.09 12.06 29.91
C MET A 418 -5.39 12.83 29.68
N ASP A 419 -6.13 12.49 28.62
CA ASP A 419 -7.42 13.10 28.28
C ASP A 419 -8.48 12.87 29.37
N ASN A 420 -8.32 11.80 30.16
CA ASN A 420 -9.18 11.44 31.28
C ASN A 420 -8.58 11.79 32.67
N GLY A 421 -7.52 12.61 32.71
CA GLY A 421 -6.98 13.19 33.95
C GLY A 421 -5.98 12.30 34.71
N TYR A 422 -5.40 11.29 34.06
CA TYR A 422 -4.28 10.51 34.58
C TYR A 422 -2.94 11.03 34.08
N GLU A 423 -1.88 10.80 34.84
CA GLU A 423 -0.49 11.09 34.44
C GLU A 423 0.27 9.78 34.17
N PRO A 424 0.06 9.11 33.01
CA PRO A 424 0.63 7.79 32.78
C PRO A 424 2.17 7.83 32.75
N ALA A 425 2.78 6.87 33.46
CA ALA A 425 4.22 6.77 33.63
C ALA A 425 4.70 5.32 33.39
N GLY A 426 6.02 5.12 33.48
CA GLY A 426 6.59 3.77 33.54
C GLY A 426 6.64 3.00 32.22
N LEU A 427 6.29 3.60 31.07
CA LEU A 427 6.41 2.93 29.76
C LEU A 427 7.85 2.45 29.52
N GLU A 428 8.02 1.13 29.42
CA GLU A 428 9.30 0.47 29.18
C GLU A 428 9.41 -0.01 27.73
N TYR A 429 8.32 -0.50 27.14
CA TYR A 429 8.37 -1.12 25.82
C TYR A 429 7.04 -1.04 25.07
N ASP A 430 7.11 -1.05 23.74
CA ASP A 430 5.96 -1.02 22.84
C ASP A 430 6.17 -2.04 21.69
N MET A 431 5.25 -2.99 21.56
CA MET A 431 5.35 -4.08 20.57
C MET A 431 5.20 -3.58 19.13
N LEU A 432 4.47 -2.49 18.90
CA LEU A 432 4.37 -1.86 17.58
C LEU A 432 5.76 -1.32 17.17
N LEU A 433 6.41 -0.59 18.06
CA LEU A 433 7.70 0.04 17.79
C LEU A 433 8.83 -0.98 17.68
N ALA A 434 8.83 -2.03 18.50
CA ALA A 434 9.80 -3.12 18.39
C ALA A 434 9.69 -3.85 17.04
N SER A 435 8.47 -4.17 16.61
CA SER A 435 8.18 -4.77 15.31
C SER A 435 8.63 -3.87 14.16
N TYR A 436 8.34 -2.57 14.26
CA TYR A 436 8.70 -1.56 13.27
C TYR A 436 10.20 -1.34 13.12
N VAL A 437 10.93 -1.25 14.24
CA VAL A 437 12.39 -1.11 14.22
C VAL A 437 13.05 -2.35 13.62
N LYS A 438 12.47 -3.55 13.82
CA LYS A 438 13.02 -4.77 13.23
C LYS A 438 12.94 -4.78 11.71
N ASP A 439 11.77 -4.47 11.18
CA ASP A 439 11.51 -4.50 9.74
C ASP A 439 10.36 -3.55 9.38
N PRO A 440 10.61 -2.32 8.92
CA PRO A 440 9.55 -1.35 8.63
C PRO A 440 8.65 -1.72 7.45
N ASN A 441 8.92 -2.81 6.73
CA ASN A 441 8.10 -3.27 5.60
C ASN A 441 7.09 -4.35 6.01
N ARG A 442 7.19 -4.92 7.22
CA ARG A 442 6.26 -5.96 7.67
C ARG A 442 4.93 -5.38 8.15
N ARG A 443 3.95 -6.26 8.31
CA ARG A 443 2.71 -5.93 9.01
C ARG A 443 2.95 -5.89 10.52
N HIS A 444 2.48 -4.83 11.17
CA HIS A 444 2.81 -4.54 12.57
C HIS A 444 1.66 -4.71 13.56
N ASP A 445 0.44 -5.08 13.13
CA ASP A 445 -0.65 -5.26 14.09
C ASP A 445 -0.42 -6.42 15.05
N LEU A 446 -1.03 -6.29 16.24
CA LEU A 446 -0.87 -7.22 17.35
C LEU A 446 -1.27 -8.66 16.96
N ASP A 447 -2.41 -8.84 16.27
CA ASP A 447 -2.84 -10.14 15.75
C ASP A 447 -1.79 -10.82 14.88
N SER A 448 -1.23 -10.09 13.91
CA SER A 448 -0.20 -10.64 13.02
C SER A 448 1.05 -11.04 13.80
N GLN A 449 1.43 -10.28 14.83
CA GLN A 449 2.59 -10.60 15.68
C GLN A 449 2.33 -11.81 16.59
N ALA A 450 1.16 -11.88 17.22
CA ALA A 450 0.76 -13.00 18.07
C ALA A 450 0.75 -14.31 17.27
N LEU A 451 0.21 -14.27 16.05
CA LEU A 451 0.17 -15.43 15.19
C LEU A 451 1.57 -15.84 14.69
N ASP A 452 2.37 -14.88 14.21
CA ASP A 452 3.72 -15.16 13.70
C ASP A 452 4.66 -15.75 14.75
N PHE A 453 4.58 -15.26 15.99
CA PHE A 453 5.61 -15.51 16.98
C PHE A 453 5.16 -16.30 18.20
N LEU A 454 3.91 -16.13 18.61
CA LEU A 454 3.33 -16.93 19.70
C LEU A 454 2.60 -18.15 19.16
N LYS A 455 2.30 -18.20 17.85
CA LYS A 455 1.39 -19.17 17.24
C LYS A 455 0.03 -19.13 17.94
N HIS A 456 -0.43 -17.92 18.26
CA HIS A 456 -1.67 -17.67 18.99
C HIS A 456 -2.63 -16.91 18.09
N ILE A 457 -3.86 -17.41 17.94
CA ILE A 457 -4.94 -16.68 17.28
C ILE A 457 -5.65 -15.90 18.39
N MET A 458 -5.54 -14.58 18.33
CA MET A 458 -6.20 -13.73 19.31
C MET A 458 -7.72 -13.84 19.18
N THR A 459 -8.39 -13.77 20.33
CA THR A 459 -9.84 -13.65 20.43
C THR A 459 -10.31 -12.45 19.61
N GLU A 460 -11.44 -12.55 18.91
CA GLU A 460 -11.98 -11.44 18.12
C GLU A 460 -12.80 -10.49 19.01
N ASP A 461 -12.88 -9.22 18.60
CA ASP A 461 -13.71 -8.20 19.25
C ASP A 461 -15.19 -8.42 18.88
N ASP A 462 -15.77 -9.46 19.47
CA ASP A 462 -17.18 -9.82 19.33
C ASP A 462 -17.93 -9.53 20.64
N ASP A 463 -19.16 -9.00 20.54
CA ASP A 463 -19.98 -8.55 21.68
C ASP A 463 -20.22 -9.64 22.76
N ASP A 464 -20.10 -10.92 22.42
CA ASP A 464 -20.38 -12.05 23.32
C ASP A 464 -19.25 -12.35 24.34
N ASP A 465 -17.99 -11.91 24.10
CA ASP A 465 -16.86 -12.17 25.01
C ASP A 465 -15.77 -11.07 25.01
N PHE A 466 -16.19 -9.81 25.11
CA PHE A 466 -15.27 -8.64 25.14
C PHE A 466 -14.20 -8.72 26.25
N VAL A 467 -14.53 -9.29 27.41
CA VAL A 467 -13.57 -9.42 28.53
C VAL A 467 -12.41 -10.31 28.12
N LYS A 468 -12.69 -11.44 27.49
CA LYS A 468 -11.65 -12.34 27.01
C LYS A 468 -10.83 -11.69 25.91
N PHE A 469 -11.46 -11.03 24.94
CA PHE A 469 -10.78 -10.23 23.92
C PHE A 469 -9.77 -9.25 24.54
N ALA A 470 -10.25 -8.41 25.46
CA ALA A 470 -9.43 -7.40 26.09
C ALA A 470 -8.27 -7.99 26.92
N CYS A 471 -8.53 -9.09 27.63
CA CYS A 471 -7.50 -9.80 28.38
C CYS A 471 -6.49 -10.53 27.48
N ASP A 472 -6.90 -10.99 26.30
CA ASP A 472 -6.05 -11.62 25.30
C ASP A 472 -5.06 -10.63 24.69
N GLU A 473 -5.50 -9.40 24.40
CA GLU A 473 -4.61 -8.33 23.95
C GLU A 473 -3.49 -8.06 24.97
N ALA A 474 -3.86 -7.82 26.24
CA ALA A 474 -2.89 -7.59 27.31
C ALA A 474 -1.95 -8.79 27.51
N TYR A 475 -2.47 -10.02 27.42
CA TYR A 475 -1.67 -11.24 27.50
C TYR A 475 -0.65 -11.33 26.34
N SER A 476 -1.13 -11.10 25.12
CA SER A 476 -0.30 -11.15 23.91
C SER A 476 0.81 -10.09 23.95
N ILE A 477 0.52 -8.88 24.41
CA ILE A 477 1.52 -7.82 24.64
C ILE A 477 2.59 -8.31 25.64
N PHE A 478 2.15 -8.86 26.78
CA PHE A 478 3.06 -9.36 27.82
C PHE A 478 3.99 -10.46 27.27
N ARG A 479 3.45 -11.40 26.49
CA ARG A 479 4.22 -12.52 25.91
C ARG A 479 5.12 -12.10 24.75
N LEU A 480 4.72 -11.12 23.95
CA LEU A 480 5.51 -10.61 22.82
C LEU A 480 6.76 -9.85 23.27
N TYR A 481 6.77 -9.28 24.48
CA TYR A 481 7.95 -8.63 25.03
C TYR A 481 9.18 -9.56 25.00
N ASP A 482 9.07 -10.77 25.55
CA ASP A 482 10.17 -11.75 25.57
C ASP A 482 10.64 -12.14 24.16
N VAL A 483 9.71 -12.17 23.20
CA VAL A 483 10.02 -12.47 21.80
C VAL A 483 10.87 -11.34 21.21
N TRP A 484 10.44 -10.09 21.37
CA TRP A 484 11.14 -8.94 20.81
C TRP A 484 12.47 -8.68 21.51
N GLN A 485 12.54 -8.88 22.82
CA GLN A 485 13.79 -8.87 23.59
C GLN A 485 14.85 -9.79 22.97
N LYS A 486 14.46 -10.98 22.53
CA LYS A 486 15.35 -11.96 21.90
C LYS A 486 15.62 -11.71 20.41
N LYS A 487 14.66 -11.13 19.68
CA LYS A 487 14.74 -10.97 18.22
C LYS A 487 15.48 -9.71 17.78
N LEU A 488 15.41 -8.62 18.54
CA LEU A 488 16.14 -7.40 18.22
C LEU A 488 17.62 -7.58 18.60
N LYS A 489 18.50 -7.05 17.75
CA LYS A 489 19.93 -6.92 18.05
C LYS A 489 20.15 -5.76 19.03
N GLU A 490 21.33 -5.70 19.65
CA GLU A 490 21.72 -4.64 20.60
C GLU A 490 21.41 -3.22 20.09
N LYS A 491 21.91 -2.83 18.91
CA LYS A 491 21.57 -1.52 18.31
C LYS A 491 20.09 -1.31 18.02
N GLU A 492 19.37 -2.37 17.66
CA GLU A 492 17.92 -2.29 17.40
C GLU A 492 17.18 -2.08 18.74
N GLN A 493 17.66 -2.68 19.84
CA GLN A 493 17.14 -2.44 21.18
C GLN A 493 17.42 -1.02 21.65
N GLU A 494 18.65 -0.53 21.47
CA GLU A 494 19.02 0.86 21.79
C GLU A 494 18.11 1.84 21.05
N LEU A 495 17.84 1.62 19.75
CA LEU A 495 16.94 2.47 18.98
C LEU A 495 15.52 2.49 19.57
N VAL A 496 14.98 1.33 19.98
CA VAL A 496 13.66 1.25 20.60
C VAL A 496 13.67 2.00 21.94
N VAL A 497 14.57 1.65 22.85
CA VAL A 497 14.56 2.10 24.25
C VAL A 497 15.02 3.55 24.42
N GLU A 498 16.02 4.00 23.65
CA GLU A 498 16.61 5.33 23.80
C GLU A 498 15.94 6.39 22.92
N ILE A 499 15.27 6.00 21.83
CA ILE A 499 14.66 6.93 20.87
C ILE A 499 13.14 6.76 20.79
N GLU A 500 12.64 5.58 20.42
CA GLU A 500 11.21 5.42 20.09
C GLU A 500 10.29 5.43 21.32
N ILE A 501 10.68 4.76 22.42
CA ILE A 501 9.87 4.69 23.65
C ILE A 501 9.77 6.06 24.34
N PRO A 502 10.87 6.80 24.60
CA PRO A 502 10.77 8.11 25.24
C PRO A 502 9.97 9.10 24.38
N LEU A 503 10.11 9.01 23.05
CA LEU A 503 9.35 9.84 22.12
C LEU A 503 7.85 9.54 22.18
N THR A 504 7.44 8.30 22.43
CA THR A 504 6.02 7.90 22.57
C THR A 504 5.32 8.78 23.60
N ILE A 505 5.96 9.02 24.74
CA ILE A 505 5.43 9.86 25.83
C ILE A 505 5.35 11.33 25.40
N VAL A 506 6.40 11.85 24.74
CA VAL A 506 6.42 13.23 24.22
C VAL A 506 5.29 13.44 23.22
N LEU A 507 5.11 12.50 22.29
CA LEU A 507 4.05 12.60 21.28
C LEU A 507 2.67 12.51 21.92
N ALA A 508 2.46 11.61 22.89
CA ALA A 508 1.19 11.57 23.62
C ALA A 508 0.86 12.91 24.29
N LYS A 509 1.85 13.58 24.91
CA LYS A 509 1.70 14.92 25.51
C LYS A 509 1.44 16.01 24.48
N MET A 510 2.14 15.98 23.34
CA MET A 510 1.93 16.93 22.25
C MET A 510 0.52 16.78 21.67
N GLU A 511 0.07 15.54 21.43
CA GLU A 511 -1.27 15.24 20.94
C GLU A 511 -2.34 15.63 21.96
N HIS A 512 -2.13 15.34 23.25
CA HIS A 512 -2.99 15.79 24.34
C HIS A 512 -3.07 17.32 24.37
N THR A 513 -1.95 18.01 24.21
CA THR A 513 -1.89 19.48 24.27
C THR A 513 -2.56 20.14 23.06
N GLY A 514 -2.33 19.64 21.85
CA GLY A 514 -2.84 20.22 20.61
C GLY A 514 -2.31 21.63 20.31
N VAL A 515 -2.81 22.23 19.22
CA VAL A 515 -2.43 23.57 18.75
C VAL A 515 -3.67 24.46 18.60
N THR A 516 -3.55 25.74 18.97
CA THR A 516 -4.63 26.72 18.76
C THR A 516 -4.62 27.25 17.33
N ILE A 517 -5.82 27.43 16.78
CA ILE A 517 -6.02 28.11 15.49
C ILE A 517 -7.04 29.24 15.62
N ASP A 518 -6.86 30.30 14.82
CA ASP A 518 -7.77 31.43 14.71
C ASP A 518 -8.91 31.09 13.74
N VAL A 519 -10.07 30.75 14.32
CA VAL A 519 -11.26 30.32 13.57
C VAL A 519 -11.87 31.44 12.75
N GLU A 520 -11.92 32.66 13.26
CA GLU A 520 -12.50 33.79 12.53
C GLU A 520 -11.61 34.15 11.34
N TYR A 521 -10.29 34.17 11.54
CA TYR A 521 -9.36 34.35 10.43
C TYR A 521 -9.52 33.28 9.33
N LEU A 522 -9.73 32.01 9.69
CA LEU A 522 -9.96 30.95 8.70
C LEU A 522 -11.30 31.09 7.96
N LYS A 523 -12.35 31.59 8.63
CA LYS A 523 -13.63 31.90 7.97
C LYS A 523 -13.46 33.04 6.95
N ASP A 524 -12.78 34.11 7.33
CA ASP A 524 -12.48 35.23 6.43
C ASP A 524 -11.61 34.78 5.25
N LEU A 525 -10.63 33.92 5.51
CA LEU A 525 -9.79 33.34 4.47
C LEU A 525 -10.60 32.43 3.53
N SER A 526 -11.55 31.65 4.04
CA SER A 526 -12.45 30.83 3.22
C SER A 526 -13.36 31.69 2.33
N ALA A 527 -13.90 32.79 2.86
CA ALA A 527 -14.69 33.75 2.10
C ALA A 527 -13.84 34.38 0.97
N TYR A 528 -12.64 34.87 1.29
CA TYR A 528 -11.68 35.40 0.31
C TYR A 528 -11.34 34.38 -0.79
N MET A 529 -11.10 33.11 -0.42
CA MET A 529 -10.81 32.06 -1.40
C MET A 529 -12.03 31.76 -2.28
N THR A 530 -13.25 31.87 -1.75
CA THR A 530 -14.49 31.69 -2.52
C THR A 530 -14.62 32.77 -3.59
N GLU A 531 -14.38 34.04 -3.24
CA GLU A 531 -14.39 35.15 -4.19
C GLU A 531 -13.32 34.95 -5.28
N LYS A 532 -12.09 34.59 -4.89
CA LYS A 532 -11.00 34.34 -5.85
C LYS A 532 -11.28 33.15 -6.78
N LEU A 533 -11.92 32.10 -6.28
CA LEU A 533 -12.32 30.97 -7.11
C LEU A 533 -13.36 31.39 -8.14
N ALA A 534 -14.37 32.17 -7.75
CA ALA A 534 -15.38 32.68 -8.68
C ALA A 534 -14.76 33.57 -9.78
N GLU A 535 -13.84 34.47 -9.42
CA GLU A 535 -13.09 35.29 -10.39
C GLU A 535 -12.31 34.42 -11.40
N LEU A 536 -11.59 33.40 -10.92
CA LEU A 536 -10.82 32.49 -11.76
C LEU A 536 -11.73 31.63 -12.65
N GLU A 537 -12.86 31.16 -12.11
CA GLU A 537 -13.86 30.39 -12.86
C GLU A 537 -14.41 31.18 -14.04
N ASP A 538 -14.78 32.45 -13.82
CA ASP A 538 -15.29 33.32 -14.87
C ASP A 538 -14.26 33.52 -16.00
N ILE A 539 -12.99 33.76 -15.65
CA ILE A 539 -11.91 33.90 -16.64
C ILE A 539 -11.71 32.58 -17.41
N ILE A 540 -11.64 31.45 -16.70
CA ILE A 540 -11.45 30.13 -17.33
C ILE A 540 -12.62 29.79 -18.25
N TYR A 541 -13.86 30.09 -17.86
CA TYR A 541 -15.06 29.84 -18.68
C TYR A 541 -15.12 30.72 -19.92
N GLN A 542 -14.67 31.98 -19.82
CA GLN A 542 -14.53 32.85 -20.99
C GLN A 542 -13.49 32.30 -21.97
N LEU A 543 -12.30 31.91 -21.49
CA LEU A 543 -11.24 31.34 -22.32
C LEU A 543 -11.60 29.97 -22.91
N ALA A 544 -12.34 29.14 -22.17
CA ALA A 544 -12.81 27.83 -22.61
C ALA A 544 -14.04 27.89 -23.54
N GLY A 545 -14.70 29.04 -23.65
CA GLY A 545 -15.94 29.20 -24.40
C GLY A 545 -17.12 28.43 -23.80
N GLY A 546 -17.21 28.33 -22.47
CA GLY A 546 -18.33 27.73 -21.74
C GLY A 546 -17.94 27.11 -20.40
N PRO A 547 -18.94 26.82 -19.53
CA PRO A 547 -18.72 26.26 -18.21
C PRO A 547 -18.36 24.77 -18.27
N PHE A 548 -17.49 24.34 -17.35
CA PHE A 548 -17.13 22.94 -17.11
C PHE A 548 -16.56 22.78 -15.70
N ASN A 549 -16.38 21.55 -15.24
CA ASN A 549 -15.77 21.25 -13.95
C ASN A 549 -14.23 21.32 -14.05
N ILE A 550 -13.65 22.43 -13.57
CA ILE A 550 -12.21 22.71 -13.58
C ILE A 550 -11.42 21.77 -12.65
N ASN A 551 -12.08 21.22 -11.62
CA ASN A 551 -11.50 20.21 -10.74
C ASN A 551 -11.48 18.80 -11.35
N SER A 552 -12.18 18.55 -12.46
CA SER A 552 -12.17 17.26 -13.15
C SER A 552 -11.04 17.19 -14.19
N PRO A 553 -9.99 16.36 -13.98
CA PRO A 553 -8.91 16.20 -14.96
C PRO A 553 -9.42 15.79 -16.34
N LYS A 554 -10.50 14.99 -16.38
CA LYS A 554 -11.12 14.53 -17.63
C LYS A 554 -11.74 15.69 -18.41
N GLN A 555 -12.56 16.52 -17.75
CA GLN A 555 -13.22 17.64 -18.43
C GLN A 555 -12.20 18.72 -18.83
N VAL A 556 -11.21 18.99 -17.99
CA VAL A 556 -10.09 19.88 -18.35
C VAL A 556 -9.35 19.33 -19.59
N ALA A 557 -9.11 18.02 -19.67
CA ALA A 557 -8.46 17.41 -20.83
C ALA A 557 -9.32 17.45 -22.10
N GLU A 558 -10.65 17.37 -21.98
CA GLU A 558 -11.58 17.55 -23.11
C GLU A 558 -11.55 19.00 -23.61
N VAL A 559 -11.61 19.97 -22.71
CA VAL A 559 -11.56 21.40 -23.07
C VAL A 559 -10.21 21.78 -23.69
N LEU A 560 -9.09 21.48 -23.02
CA LEU A 560 -7.78 21.91 -23.50
C LEU A 560 -7.40 21.23 -24.83
N PHE A 561 -7.61 19.92 -24.95
CA PHE A 561 -7.06 19.16 -26.08
C PHE A 561 -8.06 18.90 -27.22
N ASP A 562 -9.36 18.80 -26.93
CA ASP A 562 -10.36 18.52 -27.98
C ASP A 562 -11.07 19.78 -28.45
N LYS A 563 -11.41 20.71 -27.53
CA LYS A 563 -12.14 21.95 -27.90
C LYS A 563 -11.20 23.09 -28.31
N LEU A 564 -10.16 23.34 -27.51
CA LEU A 564 -9.18 24.39 -27.78
C LEU A 564 -8.01 23.90 -28.66
N GLU A 565 -7.93 22.60 -28.92
CA GLU A 565 -6.91 21.95 -29.76
C GLU A 565 -5.45 22.31 -29.36
N ILE A 566 -5.20 22.52 -28.06
CA ILE A 566 -3.88 22.86 -27.53
C ILE A 566 -2.90 21.72 -27.81
N LYS A 567 -1.76 22.04 -28.40
CA LYS A 567 -0.76 21.03 -28.79
C LYS A 567 0.24 20.80 -27.66
N THR A 568 0.38 19.56 -27.22
CA THR A 568 1.42 19.16 -26.26
C THR A 568 2.73 18.82 -26.96
N LYS A 569 3.89 19.19 -26.39
CA LYS A 569 5.22 18.84 -26.94
C LYS A 569 5.46 17.32 -27.01
N LYS A 570 4.83 16.52 -26.13
CA LYS A 570 4.84 15.05 -26.18
C LYS A 570 3.64 14.50 -26.95
N LYS A 571 3.84 14.00 -28.18
CA LYS A 571 2.82 13.31 -28.99
C LYS A 571 2.17 12.17 -28.18
N LYS A 572 0.91 12.33 -27.75
CA LYS A 572 -0.01 11.38 -27.06
C LYS A 572 -0.34 11.63 -25.57
N SER A 573 0.17 12.66 -24.90
CA SER A 573 -0.21 12.91 -23.49
C SER A 573 -1.41 13.86 -23.35
N ARG A 574 -2.56 13.36 -22.89
CA ARG A 574 -3.72 14.19 -22.47
C ARG A 574 -3.75 14.47 -20.96
N SER A 575 -2.58 14.41 -20.31
CA SER A 575 -2.47 14.65 -18.87
C SER A 575 -2.71 16.12 -18.55
N THR A 576 -3.49 16.38 -17.51
CA THR A 576 -3.69 17.72 -16.93
C THR A 576 -3.03 17.80 -15.55
N GLY A 577 -1.94 17.06 -15.32
CA GLY A 577 -1.17 17.16 -14.08
C GLY A 577 -0.51 18.54 -13.95
N ALA A 578 -0.18 18.95 -12.73
CA ALA A 578 0.42 20.26 -12.46
C ALA A 578 1.65 20.52 -13.37
N GLU A 579 2.57 19.56 -13.47
CA GLU A 579 3.75 19.70 -14.33
C GLU A 579 3.42 19.94 -15.81
N VAL A 580 2.35 19.33 -16.33
CA VAL A 580 1.96 19.49 -17.74
C VAL A 580 1.28 20.84 -17.96
N LEU A 581 0.45 21.27 -17.01
CA LEU A 581 -0.18 22.57 -17.06
C LEU A 581 0.85 23.70 -16.90
N GLU A 582 1.89 23.52 -16.08
CA GLU A 582 2.99 24.49 -15.92
C GLU A 582 3.76 24.66 -17.23
N GLU A 583 4.06 23.56 -17.94
CA GLU A 583 4.69 23.61 -19.26
C GLU A 583 3.80 24.31 -20.30
N LEU A 584 2.49 24.06 -20.26
CA LEU A 584 1.54 24.67 -21.20
C LEU A 584 1.24 26.14 -20.85
N ALA A 585 1.39 26.55 -19.59
CA ALA A 585 1.17 27.93 -19.14
C ALA A 585 2.15 28.92 -19.80
N GLU A 586 3.30 28.46 -20.31
CA GLU A 586 4.24 29.28 -21.09
C GLU A 586 3.60 29.86 -22.38
N GLU A 587 2.65 29.13 -22.96
CA GLU A 587 2.01 29.48 -24.24
C GLU A 587 0.50 29.77 -24.10
N TYR A 588 -0.17 29.16 -23.11
CA TYR A 588 -1.63 29.18 -22.98
C TYR A 588 -2.06 29.66 -21.59
N GLU A 589 -2.56 30.89 -21.51
CA GLU A 589 -2.95 31.57 -20.27
C GLU A 589 -4.01 30.81 -19.45
N ILE A 590 -4.92 30.09 -20.14
CA ILE A 590 -5.94 29.26 -19.47
C ILE A 590 -5.33 28.22 -18.54
N CYS A 591 -4.14 27.68 -18.87
CA CYS A 591 -3.46 26.69 -18.04
C CYS A 591 -2.97 27.28 -16.71
N GLU A 592 -2.49 28.53 -16.72
CA GLU A 592 -2.08 29.26 -15.52
C GLU A 592 -3.26 29.50 -14.59
N TYR A 593 -4.40 29.95 -15.12
CA TYR A 593 -5.60 30.15 -14.30
C TYR A 593 -6.15 28.84 -13.73
N ILE A 594 -6.10 27.73 -14.49
CA ILE A 594 -6.49 26.40 -13.98
C ILE A 594 -5.56 25.95 -12.84
N LEU A 595 -4.25 26.21 -12.93
CA LEU A 595 -3.31 25.93 -11.86
C LEU A 595 -3.63 26.72 -10.59
N GLN A 596 -3.87 28.02 -10.74
CA GLN A 596 -4.25 28.90 -9.62
C GLN A 596 -5.58 28.46 -8.99
N HIS A 597 -6.60 28.15 -9.81
CA HIS A 597 -7.90 27.66 -9.35
C HIS A 597 -7.76 26.39 -8.52
N ARG A 598 -7.04 25.39 -9.03
CA ARG A 598 -6.81 24.12 -8.30
C ARG A 598 -6.05 24.34 -6.99
N LYS A 599 -5.10 25.27 -6.97
CA LYS A 599 -4.35 25.62 -5.76
C LYS A 599 -5.25 26.23 -4.70
N PHE A 600 -6.07 27.23 -5.05
CA PHE A 600 -7.05 27.83 -4.14
C PHE A 600 -8.11 26.83 -3.70
N SER A 601 -8.65 26.04 -4.63
CA SER A 601 -9.67 25.02 -4.34
C SER A 601 -9.14 24.02 -3.32
N LYS A 602 -7.89 23.54 -3.50
CA LYS A 602 -7.25 22.62 -2.55
C LYS A 602 -7.01 23.29 -1.19
N LEU A 603 -6.46 24.50 -1.14
CA LEU A 603 -6.20 25.19 0.12
C LEU A 603 -7.49 25.42 0.92
N LYS A 604 -8.57 25.79 0.23
CA LYS A 604 -9.89 25.97 0.83
C LYS A 604 -10.46 24.64 1.34
N SER A 605 -10.58 23.65 0.47
CA SER A 605 -11.24 22.38 0.79
C SER A 605 -10.44 21.48 1.74
N THR A 606 -9.12 21.65 1.82
CA THR A 606 -8.26 20.83 2.68
C THR A 606 -7.96 21.51 4.01
N TYR A 607 -7.88 22.85 4.05
CA TYR A 607 -7.45 23.57 5.25
C TYR A 607 -8.49 24.57 5.74
N ALA A 608 -8.83 25.59 4.95
CA ALA A 608 -9.66 26.71 5.44
C ALA A 608 -11.05 26.27 5.91
N ASP A 609 -11.70 25.34 5.20
CA ASP A 609 -13.01 24.83 5.57
C ASP A 609 -12.94 23.71 6.62
N VAL A 610 -11.89 22.87 6.55
CA VAL A 610 -11.82 21.62 7.32
C VAL A 610 -11.24 21.84 8.72
N LEU A 611 -10.16 22.62 8.86
CA LEU A 611 -9.50 22.80 10.16
C LEU A 611 -10.45 23.30 11.26
N PRO A 612 -11.36 24.27 11.02
CA PRO A 612 -12.34 24.70 12.03
C PRO A 612 -13.28 23.58 12.48
N THR A 613 -13.59 22.61 11.61
CA THR A 613 -14.49 21.49 11.93
C THR A 613 -13.83 20.40 12.78
N LEU A 614 -12.49 20.38 12.80
CA LEU A 614 -11.68 19.40 13.54
C LEU A 614 -11.26 19.88 14.93
N ILE A 615 -11.69 21.08 15.33
CA ILE A 615 -11.41 21.61 16.66
C ILE A 615 -12.11 20.74 17.70
N SER A 616 -11.35 20.28 18.67
CA SER A 616 -11.87 19.49 19.78
C SER A 616 -12.80 20.34 20.64
N LYS A 617 -13.96 19.75 20.98
CA LYS A 617 -14.90 20.37 21.92
C LYS A 617 -14.37 20.38 23.35
N ARG A 618 -13.33 19.59 23.64
CA ARG A 618 -12.76 19.43 24.98
C ARG A 618 -12.08 20.72 25.47
N ASP A 619 -11.30 21.35 24.60
CA ASP A 619 -10.39 22.45 24.97
C ASP A 619 -10.29 23.54 23.89
N GLY A 620 -11.01 23.41 22.76
CA GLY A 620 -10.98 24.37 21.67
C GLY A 620 -9.68 24.35 20.86
N ARG A 621 -8.90 23.26 20.92
CA ARG A 621 -7.64 23.10 20.20
C ARG A 621 -7.75 22.03 19.11
N LEU A 622 -6.80 22.05 18.20
CA LEU A 622 -6.64 21.07 17.12
C LEU A 622 -5.66 19.98 17.57
N HIS A 623 -6.08 18.72 17.50
CA HIS A 623 -5.28 17.57 17.96
C HIS A 623 -4.94 16.64 16.80
N THR A 624 -3.81 16.89 16.15
CA THR A 624 -3.26 15.94 15.17
C THR A 624 -2.84 14.64 15.85
N THR A 625 -2.81 13.55 15.11
CA THR A 625 -2.16 12.29 15.50
C THR A 625 -0.83 12.15 14.78
N TYR A 626 0.27 11.89 15.50
CA TYR A 626 1.62 11.67 14.99
C TYR A 626 1.96 10.18 14.94
N ASN A 627 2.26 9.62 13.76
CA ASN A 627 2.54 8.19 13.62
C ASN A 627 4.06 7.94 13.51
N GLN A 628 4.61 7.16 14.45
CA GLN A 628 6.02 6.72 14.46
C GLN A 628 6.29 5.57 13.48
N ALA A 629 5.36 4.63 13.36
CA ALA A 629 5.56 3.36 12.64
C ALA A 629 4.89 3.31 11.24
N LEU A 630 4.71 4.46 10.57
CA LEU A 630 4.08 4.52 9.24
C LEU A 630 5.06 4.73 8.09
N THR A 631 6.04 5.62 8.26
CA THR A 631 7.00 5.91 7.19
C THR A 631 8.15 4.91 7.23
N VAL A 632 8.67 4.46 6.09
CA VAL A 632 9.85 3.57 6.09
C VAL A 632 11.13 4.33 6.45
N THR A 633 11.14 5.66 6.33
CA THR A 633 12.28 6.53 6.66
C THR A 633 12.51 6.72 8.15
N GLY A 634 11.55 6.38 9.01
CA GLY A 634 11.60 6.73 10.44
C GLY A 634 11.08 8.13 10.75
N ARG A 635 10.70 8.91 9.73
CA ARG A 635 10.07 10.23 9.93
C ARG A 635 8.70 10.11 10.57
N LEU A 636 8.37 11.07 11.42
CA LEU A 636 6.99 11.24 11.87
C LEU A 636 6.11 11.60 10.68
N SER A 637 4.90 11.05 10.68
CA SER A 637 3.81 11.50 9.81
C SER A 637 2.68 12.02 10.68
N SER A 638 1.79 12.85 10.14
CA SER A 638 0.64 13.36 10.88
C SER A 638 -0.67 13.12 10.13
N SER A 639 -1.74 12.89 10.88
CA SER A 639 -3.09 12.63 10.39
C SER A 639 -4.13 13.29 11.29
N ASN A 640 -5.30 13.62 10.73
CA ASN A 640 -6.45 14.18 11.44
C ASN A 640 -6.16 15.45 12.27
N PRO A 641 -5.66 16.54 11.67
CA PRO A 641 -5.32 16.72 10.24
C PRO A 641 -3.82 16.48 9.96
N ASN A 642 -3.47 16.36 8.68
CA ASN A 642 -2.07 16.22 8.27
C ASN A 642 -1.36 17.60 8.22
N LEU A 643 -0.66 17.93 9.31
CA LEU A 643 0.10 19.18 9.46
C LEU A 643 1.40 19.19 8.64
N GLN A 644 1.95 18.02 8.31
CA GLN A 644 3.17 17.88 7.51
C GLN A 644 2.99 18.35 6.05
N ASN A 645 1.74 18.38 5.57
CA ASN A 645 1.43 18.75 4.19
C ASN A 645 1.10 20.23 4.00
N ILE A 646 1.07 21.04 5.08
CA ILE A 646 0.76 22.47 4.98
C ILE A 646 1.85 23.14 4.13
N PRO A 647 1.51 23.76 2.97
CA PRO A 647 2.52 24.25 2.03
C PRO A 647 3.46 25.29 2.65
N ILE A 648 4.75 25.11 2.43
CA ILE A 648 5.82 25.97 2.96
C ILE A 648 6.25 26.98 1.90
N ARG A 649 6.57 28.22 2.30
CA ARG A 649 7.18 29.26 1.45
C ARG A 649 6.39 29.60 0.18
N THR A 650 5.07 29.40 0.20
CA THR A 650 4.13 29.97 -0.80
C THR A 650 3.31 31.06 -0.11
N GLU A 651 2.93 32.10 -0.85
CA GLU A 651 2.15 33.22 -0.29
C GLU A 651 0.85 32.73 0.38
N GLU A 652 0.20 31.75 -0.24
CA GLU A 652 -1.09 31.21 0.16
C GLU A 652 -0.94 30.14 1.24
N GLY A 653 0.13 29.33 1.22
CA GLY A 653 0.49 28.46 2.34
C GLY A 653 0.79 29.26 3.61
N ASN A 654 1.43 30.42 3.47
CA ASN A 654 1.66 31.36 4.56
C ASN A 654 0.35 31.95 5.11
N LYS A 655 -0.71 32.09 4.29
CA LYS A 655 -2.05 32.47 4.79
C LYS A 655 -2.59 31.40 5.73
N ILE A 656 -2.48 30.11 5.38
CA ILE A 656 -2.89 29.03 6.29
C ILE A 656 -2.06 29.01 7.58
N ARG A 657 -0.72 29.16 7.48
CA ARG A 657 0.17 29.24 8.67
C ARG A 657 -0.17 30.40 9.60
N ALA A 658 -0.73 31.50 9.09
CA ALA A 658 -1.14 32.65 9.91
C ALA A 658 -2.29 32.33 10.86
N ALA A 659 -3.08 31.29 10.59
CA ALA A 659 -4.14 30.85 11.48
C ALA A 659 -3.60 30.20 12.76
N PHE A 660 -2.40 29.63 12.74
CA PHE A 660 -1.82 28.95 13.91
C PHE A 660 -1.18 29.97 14.85
N CYS A 661 -1.70 30.08 16.07
CA CYS A 661 -1.32 31.09 17.05
C CYS A 661 -1.27 30.52 18.47
N ALA A 662 -0.77 31.30 19.43
CA ALA A 662 -0.87 30.93 20.84
C ALA A 662 -2.33 31.03 21.34
N ALA A 663 -2.69 30.26 22.37
CA ALA A 663 -4.00 30.40 23.03
C ALA A 663 -4.13 31.76 23.72
N ASP A 664 -3.11 32.15 24.48
CA ASP A 664 -3.00 33.49 25.05
C ASP A 664 -2.14 34.37 24.12
N LYS A 665 -2.79 35.00 23.14
CA LYS A 665 -2.12 35.89 22.18
C LYS A 665 -1.47 37.12 22.83
N GLU A 666 -1.87 37.48 24.05
CA GLU A 666 -1.34 38.66 24.74
C GLU A 666 -0.06 38.34 25.51
N ASN A 667 0.02 37.17 26.15
CA ASN A 667 1.14 36.81 27.03
C ASN A 667 2.05 35.70 26.47
N SER A 668 1.68 35.07 25.36
CA SER A 668 2.46 34.01 24.73
C SER A 668 2.77 34.31 23.26
N LEU A 669 3.80 33.63 22.75
CA LEU A 669 4.23 33.70 21.36
C LEU A 669 4.36 32.29 20.79
N ILE A 670 4.31 32.19 19.47
CA ILE A 670 4.80 31.03 18.76
C ILE A 670 6.32 31.17 18.61
N MET A 671 7.05 30.10 18.89
CA MET A 671 8.47 29.98 18.63
C MET A 671 8.70 28.78 17.71
N SER A 672 9.50 28.96 16.67
CA SER A 672 9.93 27.89 15.76
C SER A 672 11.43 27.70 15.86
N ALA A 673 11.86 26.44 15.88
CA ALA A 673 13.25 26.03 15.84
C ALA A 673 13.44 25.02 14.70
N ASP A 674 14.20 25.38 13.66
CA ASP A 674 14.42 24.57 12.45
C ASP A 674 15.89 24.18 12.32
N TYR A 675 16.17 22.94 11.95
CA TYR A 675 17.54 22.54 11.66
C TYR A 675 18.05 23.13 10.35
N SER A 676 19.11 23.93 10.43
CA SER A 676 19.73 24.54 9.26
C SER A 676 20.49 23.52 8.42
N GLN A 677 19.86 23.05 7.35
CA GLN A 677 20.48 22.20 6.31
C GLN A 677 20.99 20.85 6.85
N ILE A 678 20.23 20.20 7.75
CA ILE A 678 20.63 18.95 8.43
C ILE A 678 21.05 17.85 7.45
N GLU A 679 20.32 17.64 6.36
CA GLU A 679 20.65 16.58 5.39
C GLU A 679 22.02 16.79 4.72
N LEU A 680 22.40 18.04 4.42
CA LEU A 680 23.73 18.34 3.86
C LEU A 680 24.85 18.17 4.90
N ARG A 681 24.57 18.50 6.17
CA ARG A 681 25.51 18.26 7.27
C ARG A 681 25.74 16.77 7.49
N LEU A 682 24.66 15.98 7.42
CA LEU A 682 24.73 14.52 7.48
C LEU A 682 25.47 13.95 6.29
N LEU A 683 25.26 14.48 5.08
CA LEU A 683 26.03 14.08 3.91
C LEU A 683 27.53 14.32 4.13
N ALA A 684 27.93 15.48 4.67
CA ALA A 684 29.32 15.77 4.98
C ALA A 684 29.91 14.80 6.02
N HIS A 685 29.09 14.37 6.99
CA HIS A 685 29.49 13.41 8.00
C HIS A 685 29.70 12.01 7.42
N VAL A 686 28.71 11.47 6.70
CA VAL A 686 28.77 10.09 6.18
C VAL A 686 29.72 9.94 4.99
N SER A 687 29.82 10.95 4.12
CA SER A 687 30.77 10.93 3.01
C SER A 687 32.21 11.21 3.42
N GLY A 688 32.40 11.81 4.59
CA GLY A 688 33.71 12.22 5.06
C GLY A 688 34.43 13.25 4.17
N ASP A 689 33.71 13.92 3.26
CA ASP A 689 34.30 14.85 2.31
C ASP A 689 34.90 16.08 3.02
N MET A 690 36.22 16.22 2.94
CA MET A 690 36.94 17.27 3.66
C MET A 690 36.59 18.69 3.19
N HIS A 691 36.14 18.88 1.94
CA HIS A 691 35.74 20.20 1.45
C HIS A 691 34.38 20.60 2.05
N LEU A 692 33.41 19.67 2.09
CA LEU A 692 32.13 19.91 2.75
C LEU A 692 32.29 20.12 4.26
N ILE A 693 33.08 19.26 4.93
CA ILE A 693 33.34 19.38 6.37
C ILE A 693 33.97 20.73 6.69
N LYS A 694 34.99 21.14 5.92
CA LYS A 694 35.63 22.45 6.11
C LYS A 694 34.65 23.60 5.91
N ALA A 695 33.81 23.55 4.87
CA ALA A 695 32.84 24.60 4.57
C ALA A 695 31.83 24.81 5.71
N PHE A 696 31.31 23.72 6.29
CA PHE A 696 30.41 23.82 7.45
C PHE A 696 31.13 24.32 8.70
N ASN A 697 32.35 23.85 8.96
CA ASN A 697 33.12 24.23 10.15
C ASN A 697 33.65 25.68 10.11
N SER A 698 33.85 26.25 8.92
CA SER A 698 34.21 27.67 8.75
C SER A 698 33.00 28.61 8.69
N GLY A 699 31.77 28.09 8.73
CA GLY A 699 30.54 28.90 8.62
C GLY A 699 30.32 29.50 7.23
N GLU A 700 30.99 28.98 6.20
CA GLU A 700 30.83 29.47 4.83
C GLU A 700 29.52 28.99 4.20
N ASP A 701 28.95 29.80 3.30
CA ASP A 701 27.75 29.44 2.55
C ASP A 701 28.09 28.39 1.48
N ILE A 702 27.71 27.14 1.74
CA ILE A 702 27.97 26.01 0.85
C ILE A 702 27.35 26.20 -0.53
N HIS A 703 26.15 26.78 -0.63
CA HIS A 703 25.55 27.03 -1.94
C HIS A 703 26.34 28.06 -2.73
N ALA A 704 26.90 29.06 -2.06
CA ALA A 704 27.76 30.05 -2.70
C ALA A 704 29.12 29.44 -3.11
N ILE A 705 29.73 28.59 -2.27
CA ILE A 705 30.96 27.86 -2.62
C ILE A 705 30.69 26.96 -3.83
N THR A 706 29.64 26.14 -3.79
CA THR A 706 29.29 25.26 -4.89
C THR A 706 29.06 26.08 -6.16
N ALA A 707 28.33 27.20 -6.07
CA ALA A 707 28.14 28.08 -7.22
C ALA A 707 29.48 28.60 -7.78
N SER A 708 30.36 29.10 -6.91
CA SER A 708 31.69 29.58 -7.31
C SER A 708 32.48 28.51 -8.06
N LYS A 709 32.48 27.26 -7.58
CA LYS A 709 33.21 26.15 -8.19
C LYS A 709 32.56 25.65 -9.48
N VAL A 710 31.23 25.50 -9.50
CA VAL A 710 30.48 24.97 -10.64
C VAL A 710 30.46 25.97 -11.81
N PHE A 711 30.26 27.26 -11.52
CA PHE A 711 30.24 28.33 -12.53
C PHE A 711 31.64 28.92 -12.82
N GLY A 712 32.68 28.53 -12.07
CA GLY A 712 34.04 29.03 -12.28
C GLY A 712 34.23 30.51 -11.98
N VAL A 713 33.40 31.09 -11.11
CA VAL A 713 33.45 32.51 -10.71
C VAL A 713 34.03 32.64 -9.31
N LYS A 714 34.64 33.79 -8.98
CA LYS A 714 35.06 34.07 -7.60
C LYS A 714 33.84 34.15 -6.67
N LEU A 715 34.00 33.82 -5.38
CA LEU A 715 32.91 33.77 -4.41
C LEU A 715 32.16 35.10 -4.30
N GLU A 716 32.88 36.23 -4.40
CA GLU A 716 32.31 37.58 -4.33
C GLU A 716 31.50 37.95 -5.57
N LYS A 717 31.67 37.20 -6.67
CA LYS A 717 30.94 37.38 -7.93
C LYS A 717 29.75 36.41 -8.08
N VAL A 718 29.48 35.58 -7.07
CA VAL A 718 28.34 34.66 -7.09
C VAL A 718 27.05 35.48 -6.99
N THR A 719 26.23 35.42 -8.04
CA THR A 719 24.92 36.09 -8.06
C THR A 719 23.89 35.30 -7.25
N LYS A 720 22.79 35.96 -6.83
CA LYS A 720 21.66 35.27 -6.19
C LYS A 720 21.10 34.13 -7.05
N GLU A 721 21.08 34.31 -8.37
CA GLU A 721 20.62 33.29 -9.30
C GLU A 721 21.58 32.09 -9.36
N MET A 722 22.89 32.33 -9.44
CA MET A 722 23.91 31.26 -9.41
C MET A 722 23.81 30.45 -8.11
N ARG A 723 23.66 31.14 -6.97
CA ARG A 723 23.43 30.51 -5.67
C ARG A 723 22.16 29.66 -5.65
N ARG A 724 21.05 30.16 -6.23
CA ARG A 724 19.78 29.43 -6.34
C ARG A 724 19.95 28.15 -7.17
N ARG A 725 20.61 28.24 -8.33
CA ARG A 725 20.89 27.08 -9.18
C ARG A 725 21.78 26.06 -8.46
N ALA A 726 22.85 26.51 -7.80
CA ALA A 726 23.73 25.62 -7.03
C ALA A 726 23.01 24.96 -5.84
N LYS A 727 22.07 25.66 -5.19
CA LYS A 727 21.20 25.07 -4.17
C LYS A 727 20.38 23.91 -4.77
N ALA A 728 19.74 24.12 -5.90
CA ALA A 728 18.99 23.05 -6.58
C ALA A 728 19.89 21.88 -7.01
N VAL A 729 21.14 22.14 -7.43
CA VAL A 729 22.14 21.10 -7.70
C VAL A 729 22.50 20.32 -6.43
N ASN A 730 22.81 21.00 -5.32
CA ASN A 730 23.18 20.33 -4.06
C ASN A 730 22.08 19.38 -3.59
N PHE A 731 20.83 19.87 -3.51
CA PHE A 731 19.71 19.04 -3.12
C PHE A 731 19.43 17.95 -4.17
N GLY A 732 19.47 18.28 -5.47
CA GLY A 732 19.28 17.30 -6.54
C GLY A 732 20.26 16.13 -6.46
N ILE A 733 21.55 16.41 -6.27
CA ILE A 733 22.59 15.38 -6.17
C ILE A 733 22.47 14.59 -4.86
N VAL A 734 22.22 15.26 -3.72
CA VAL A 734 21.93 14.57 -2.45
C VAL A 734 20.79 13.57 -2.62
N TYR A 735 19.77 13.93 -3.41
CA TYR A 735 18.61 13.06 -3.65
C TYR A 735 18.79 12.04 -4.78
N GLY A 736 20.00 11.89 -5.33
CA GLY A 736 20.31 10.98 -6.43
C GLY A 736 19.58 11.33 -7.72
N GLN A 737 19.29 12.62 -7.96
CA GLN A 737 18.61 13.08 -9.16
C GLN A 737 19.48 12.81 -10.40
N SER A 738 18.88 12.20 -11.42
CA SER A 738 19.57 11.96 -12.70
C SER A 738 19.82 13.27 -13.45
N LYS A 739 20.75 13.25 -14.41
CA LYS A 739 21.02 14.39 -15.31
C LYS A 739 19.75 14.95 -15.97
N TYR A 740 18.79 14.07 -16.29
CA TYR A 740 17.52 14.46 -16.90
C TYR A 740 16.63 15.23 -15.92
N GLY A 741 16.56 14.76 -14.67
CA GLY A 741 15.82 15.46 -13.62
C GLY A 741 16.44 16.82 -13.31
N LEU A 742 17.77 16.87 -13.20
CA LEU A 742 18.48 18.12 -12.90
C LEU A 742 18.34 19.14 -14.04
N ALA A 743 18.43 18.68 -15.30
CA ALA A 743 18.20 19.50 -16.48
C ALA A 743 16.80 20.14 -16.47
N LYS A 744 15.77 19.33 -16.18
CA LYS A 744 14.37 19.80 -16.07
C LYS A 744 14.23 20.86 -14.97
N ASN A 745 14.75 20.61 -13.77
CA ASN A 745 14.62 21.53 -12.63
C ASN A 745 15.33 22.87 -12.84
N LEU A 746 16.44 22.87 -13.59
CA LEU A 746 17.24 24.07 -13.84
C LEU A 746 16.88 24.79 -15.14
N GLY A 747 16.06 24.19 -16.01
CA GLY A 747 15.78 24.70 -17.34
C GLY A 747 17.01 24.74 -18.25
N ILE A 748 17.90 23.75 -18.13
CA ILE A 748 19.16 23.64 -18.89
C ILE A 748 19.19 22.37 -19.74
N THR A 749 20.18 22.24 -20.63
CA THR A 749 20.36 21.03 -21.42
C THR A 749 20.88 19.84 -20.59
N ASN A 750 20.61 18.61 -21.03
CA ASN A 750 21.13 17.40 -20.37
C ASN A 750 22.67 17.37 -20.30
N ASN A 751 23.35 17.99 -21.28
CA ASN A 751 24.82 18.08 -21.28
C ASN A 751 25.31 19.05 -20.21
N GLU A 752 24.71 20.23 -20.10
CA GLU A 752 25.04 21.19 -19.03
C GLU A 752 24.76 20.62 -17.64
N ALA A 753 23.65 19.90 -17.48
CA ALA A 753 23.35 19.21 -16.23
C ALA A 753 24.40 18.15 -15.87
N GLN A 754 24.87 17.38 -16.85
CA GLN A 754 25.97 16.42 -16.64
C GLN A 754 27.27 17.14 -16.26
N GLU A 755 27.61 18.25 -16.93
CA GLU A 755 28.79 19.05 -16.57
C GLU A 755 28.72 19.59 -15.14
N PHE A 756 27.54 20.00 -14.67
CA PHE A 756 27.34 20.42 -13.29
C PHE A 756 27.54 19.28 -12.29
N ILE A 757 27.01 18.09 -12.60
CA ILE A 757 27.20 16.89 -11.77
C ILE A 757 28.69 16.52 -11.70
N ASP A 758 29.38 16.53 -12.85
CA ASP A 758 30.80 16.16 -12.93
C ASP A 758 31.68 17.17 -12.16
N LYS A 759 31.41 18.48 -12.30
CA LYS A 759 32.10 19.53 -11.53
C LYS A 759 31.81 19.42 -10.03
N TYR A 760 30.59 19.08 -9.66
CA TYR A 760 30.21 18.87 -8.26
C TYR A 760 31.02 17.72 -7.66
N PHE A 761 31.06 16.54 -8.30
CA PHE A 761 31.84 15.40 -7.80
C PHE A 761 33.35 15.64 -7.86
N LYS A 762 33.84 16.46 -8.78
CA LYS A 762 35.24 16.89 -8.77
C LYS A 762 35.55 17.80 -7.57
N THR A 763 34.58 18.59 -7.13
CA THR A 763 34.71 19.48 -5.96
C THR A 763 34.57 18.70 -4.65
N TYR A 764 33.64 17.73 -4.62
CA TYR A 764 33.29 16.91 -3.46
C TYR A 764 33.47 15.42 -3.77
N PRO A 765 34.71 14.93 -3.92
CA PRO A 765 34.98 13.55 -4.32
C PRO A 765 34.45 12.51 -3.32
N GLY A 766 34.45 12.80 -2.02
CA GLY A 766 33.97 11.86 -1.00
C GLY A 766 32.48 11.57 -1.11
N VAL A 767 31.69 12.52 -1.64
CA VAL A 767 30.25 12.31 -1.90
C VAL A 767 30.04 11.24 -2.97
N LYS A 768 30.85 11.27 -4.04
CA LYS A 768 30.74 10.29 -5.13
C LYS A 768 31.13 8.89 -4.64
N GLU A 769 32.17 8.80 -3.83
CA GLU A 769 32.64 7.55 -3.23
C GLU A 769 31.55 6.95 -2.34
N TYR A 770 30.99 7.73 -1.42
CA TYR A 770 29.86 7.33 -0.59
C TYR A 770 28.66 6.80 -1.39
N MET A 771 28.24 7.52 -2.44
CA MET A 771 27.10 7.09 -3.26
C MET A 771 27.34 5.72 -3.92
N ASN A 772 28.56 5.46 -4.39
CA ASN A 772 28.93 4.18 -5.00
C ASN A 772 28.99 3.07 -3.95
N GLU A 773 29.65 3.34 -2.82
CA GLU A 773 29.80 2.38 -1.71
C GLU A 773 28.46 1.97 -1.10
N GLU A 774 27.52 2.91 -0.94
CA GLU A 774 26.17 2.59 -0.47
C GLU A 774 25.44 1.66 -1.43
N VAL A 775 25.48 1.93 -2.74
CA VAL A 775 24.84 1.04 -3.72
C VAL A 775 25.45 -0.36 -3.68
N GLU A 776 26.77 -0.48 -3.57
CA GLU A 776 27.45 -1.77 -3.39
C GLU A 776 27.09 -2.46 -2.07
N PHE A 777 27.01 -1.69 -0.98
CA PHE A 777 26.62 -2.19 0.34
C PHE A 777 25.23 -2.81 0.30
N VAL A 778 24.24 -2.11 -0.27
CA VAL A 778 22.87 -2.62 -0.34
C VAL A 778 22.76 -3.82 -1.27
N ASN A 779 23.50 -3.85 -2.39
CA ASN A 779 23.56 -5.03 -3.25
C ASN A 779 24.08 -6.27 -2.51
N LYS A 780 25.01 -6.08 -1.55
CA LYS A 780 25.60 -7.17 -0.75
C LYS A 780 24.78 -7.55 0.47
N LYS A 781 24.19 -6.58 1.17
CA LYS A 781 23.53 -6.77 2.48
C LYS A 781 22.01 -6.81 2.39
N GLY A 782 21.43 -6.24 1.34
CA GLY A 782 20.00 -6.16 1.08
C GLY A 782 19.26 -5.05 1.83
N TYR A 783 19.97 -4.20 2.58
CA TYR A 783 19.40 -3.10 3.34
C TYR A 783 20.38 -1.93 3.45
N VAL A 784 19.86 -0.74 3.78
CA VAL A 784 20.63 0.42 4.27
C VAL A 784 20.42 0.63 5.76
N GLU A 785 21.35 1.33 6.42
CA GLU A 785 21.35 1.57 7.86
C GLU A 785 21.63 3.05 8.19
N THR A 786 20.92 3.63 9.17
CA THR A 786 21.24 4.97 9.71
C THR A 786 22.41 4.91 10.69
N ILE A 787 22.94 6.06 11.13
CA ILE A 787 24.01 6.11 12.14
C ILE A 787 23.61 5.37 13.43
N PHE A 788 22.32 5.41 13.77
CA PHE A 788 21.76 4.81 14.97
C PHE A 788 21.24 3.38 14.77
N GLY A 789 21.43 2.79 13.59
CA GLY A 789 21.11 1.38 13.35
C GLY A 789 19.72 1.10 12.75
N ARG A 790 18.93 2.13 12.42
CA ARG A 790 17.63 1.95 11.75
C ARG A 790 17.83 1.41 10.34
N LYS A 791 17.09 0.36 9.97
CA LYS A 791 17.26 -0.30 8.67
C LYS A 791 16.10 -0.07 7.73
N ARG A 792 16.39 -0.09 6.43
CA ARG A 792 15.41 -0.25 5.36
C ARG A 792 15.88 -1.30 4.36
N TYR A 793 15.07 -2.31 4.16
CA TYR A 793 15.31 -3.37 3.19
C TYR A 793 14.93 -2.90 1.79
N LEU A 794 15.83 -3.09 0.82
CA LEU A 794 15.70 -2.64 -0.58
C LEU A 794 16.07 -3.74 -1.60
N SER A 795 16.36 -4.95 -1.11
CA SER A 795 16.87 -6.05 -1.94
C SER A 795 15.89 -6.50 -3.02
N ALA A 796 14.58 -6.44 -2.77
CA ALA A 796 13.57 -6.85 -3.74
C ALA A 796 13.52 -5.85 -4.91
N GLU A 797 13.55 -4.56 -4.62
CA GLU A 797 13.45 -3.48 -5.59
C GLU A 797 14.73 -3.36 -6.43
N LEU A 798 15.90 -3.56 -5.81
CA LEU A 798 17.19 -3.58 -6.54
C LEU A 798 17.30 -4.74 -7.53
N ASN A 799 16.71 -5.90 -7.20
CA ASN A 799 16.70 -7.08 -8.07
C ASN A 799 15.53 -7.12 -9.05
N SER A 800 14.64 -6.10 -9.05
CA SER A 800 13.51 -6.04 -9.96
C SER A 800 13.97 -6.04 -11.41
N SER A 801 13.27 -6.75 -12.31
CA SER A 801 13.50 -6.69 -13.76
C SER A 801 13.16 -5.31 -14.34
N THR A 802 12.35 -4.51 -13.64
CA THR A 802 11.90 -3.19 -14.07
C THR A 802 12.93 -2.11 -13.74
N TYR A 803 13.44 -1.42 -14.78
CA TYR A 803 14.48 -0.38 -14.63
C TYR A 803 14.08 0.75 -13.68
N SER A 804 12.86 1.26 -13.75
CA SER A 804 12.38 2.36 -12.90
C SER A 804 12.33 2.00 -11.41
N ILE A 805 12.03 0.74 -11.08
CA ILE A 805 12.01 0.25 -9.71
C ILE A 805 13.46 0.17 -9.17
N ARG A 806 14.40 -0.34 -9.98
CA ARG A 806 15.82 -0.36 -9.60
C ARG A 806 16.39 1.05 -9.40
N GLU A 807 16.07 1.98 -10.31
CA GLU A 807 16.50 3.37 -10.21
C GLU A 807 15.95 4.05 -8.95
N PHE A 808 14.68 3.79 -8.61
CA PHE A 808 14.10 4.24 -7.34
C PHE A 808 14.86 3.66 -6.14
N ALA A 809 15.15 2.36 -6.13
CA ALA A 809 15.84 1.71 -5.04
C ALA A 809 17.28 2.22 -4.84
N GLN A 810 18.01 2.50 -5.93
CA GLN A 810 19.34 3.12 -5.86
C GLN A 810 19.29 4.52 -5.24
N ARG A 811 18.30 5.34 -5.62
CA ARG A 811 18.11 6.66 -5.00
C ARG A 811 17.71 6.54 -3.53
N ALA A 812 16.83 5.59 -3.21
CA ALA A 812 16.44 5.32 -1.84
C ALA A 812 17.63 4.87 -0.98
N ALA A 813 18.54 4.05 -1.53
CA ALA A 813 19.74 3.60 -0.83
C ALA A 813 20.62 4.77 -0.37
N ILE A 814 20.78 5.79 -1.22
CA ILE A 814 21.62 6.95 -0.92
C ILE A 814 20.91 7.91 0.07
N ASN A 815 19.61 8.12 -0.12
CA ASN A 815 18.88 9.16 0.62
C ASN A 815 18.46 8.71 2.01
N GLN A 816 18.12 7.42 2.16
CA GLN A 816 17.51 6.90 3.38
C GLN A 816 18.43 6.99 4.60
N PRO A 817 19.74 6.68 4.55
CA PRO A 817 20.63 6.89 5.69
C PRO A 817 20.64 8.34 6.17
N LEU A 818 20.61 9.30 5.23
CA LEU A 818 20.58 10.73 5.54
C LEU A 818 19.26 11.16 6.18
N GLN A 819 18.13 10.83 5.53
CA GLN A 819 16.80 11.23 5.99
C GLN A 819 16.40 10.53 7.29
N GLY A 820 16.74 9.26 7.43
CA GLY A 820 16.48 8.48 8.63
C GLY A 820 17.32 8.96 9.81
N THR A 821 18.60 9.28 9.58
CA THR A 821 19.44 9.87 10.64
C THR A 821 18.91 11.25 11.05
N ALA A 822 18.45 12.08 10.12
CA ALA A 822 17.81 13.36 10.45
C ALA A 822 16.54 13.15 11.30
N ALA A 823 15.73 12.14 10.95
CA ALA A 823 14.57 11.74 11.72
C ALA A 823 14.93 11.24 13.13
N ASP A 824 16.00 10.45 13.27
CA ASP A 824 16.47 9.99 14.58
C ASP A 824 16.94 11.18 15.44
N LEU A 825 17.68 12.14 14.87
CA LEU A 825 18.16 13.34 15.57
C LEU A 825 17.02 14.24 16.05
N ILE A 826 16.01 14.50 15.22
CA ILE A 826 14.87 15.33 15.65
C ILE A 826 14.09 14.65 16.78
N LYS A 827 13.93 13.32 16.74
CA LYS A 827 13.28 12.55 17.81
C LYS A 827 14.05 12.67 19.13
N MET A 828 15.37 12.48 19.09
CA MET A 828 16.23 12.66 20.27
C MET A 828 16.16 14.09 20.82
N ALA A 829 16.11 15.09 19.94
CA ALA A 829 15.97 16.48 20.33
C ALA A 829 14.63 16.75 21.03
N MET A 830 13.52 16.22 20.51
CA MET A 830 12.19 16.34 21.12
C MET A 830 12.18 15.79 22.55
N VAL A 831 12.71 14.58 22.75
CA VAL A 831 12.83 13.94 24.06
C VAL A 831 13.65 14.78 25.03
N LYS A 832 14.78 15.31 24.57
CA LYS A 832 15.67 16.11 25.40
C LYS A 832 15.06 17.47 25.77
N VAL A 833 14.39 18.12 24.82
CA VAL A 833 13.69 19.39 25.06
C VAL A 833 12.60 19.19 26.09
N GLU A 834 11.72 18.20 25.90
CA GLU A 834 10.60 17.94 26.82
C GLU A 834 11.09 17.69 28.24
N ARG A 835 12.07 16.80 28.41
CA ARG A 835 12.66 16.51 29.72
C ARG A 835 13.21 17.76 30.42
N GLU A 836 13.82 18.67 29.67
CA GLU A 836 14.41 19.89 30.23
C GLU A 836 13.36 20.97 30.54
N LEU A 837 12.26 21.03 29.77
CA LEU A 837 11.09 21.86 30.09
C LEU A 837 10.48 21.42 31.43
N GLU A 838 10.27 20.11 31.60
CA GLU A 838 9.72 19.52 32.83
C GLU A 838 10.65 19.72 34.03
N ALA A 839 11.95 19.43 33.87
CA ALA A 839 12.92 19.55 34.96
C ALA A 839 13.04 20.99 35.49
N LYS A 840 12.75 21.98 34.65
CA LYS A 840 12.74 23.41 35.02
C LYS A 840 11.34 23.93 35.37
N ASN A 841 10.32 23.08 35.30
CA ASN A 841 8.92 23.42 35.53
C ASN A 841 8.45 24.63 34.69
N LEU A 842 8.85 24.66 33.42
CA LEU A 842 8.46 25.70 32.46
C LEU A 842 7.06 25.43 31.93
N LYS A 843 6.29 26.49 31.69
CA LYS A 843 4.91 26.42 31.15
C LYS A 843 4.86 26.32 29.63
N THR A 844 6.00 26.51 28.98
CA THR A 844 6.18 26.34 27.53
C THR A 844 5.74 24.95 27.07
N LYS A 845 5.05 24.90 25.92
CA LYS A 845 4.52 23.67 25.34
C LYS A 845 5.09 23.42 23.96
N MET A 846 5.58 22.20 23.70
CA MET A 846 5.85 21.74 22.34
C MET A 846 4.52 21.38 21.68
N ILE A 847 4.17 22.05 20.58
CA ILE A 847 2.82 21.95 19.99
C ILE A 847 2.80 21.28 18.62
N MET A 848 3.88 21.39 17.83
CA MET A 848 3.97 20.75 16.52
C MET A 848 5.40 20.33 16.19
N GLN A 849 5.50 19.25 15.43
CA GLN A 849 6.68 18.83 14.70
C GLN A 849 6.32 18.80 13.21
N VAL A 850 7.07 19.50 12.37
CA VAL A 850 6.86 19.57 10.91
C VAL A 850 8.21 19.51 10.20
N HIS A 851 8.45 18.49 9.38
CA HIS A 851 9.75 18.20 8.75
C HIS A 851 10.93 18.17 9.73
N ASP A 852 11.78 19.20 9.74
CA ASP A 852 12.95 19.34 10.62
C ASP A 852 12.74 20.50 11.63
N GLU A 853 11.50 21.01 11.74
CA GLU A 853 11.05 22.15 12.55
C GLU A 853 10.30 21.66 13.81
N LEU A 854 10.64 22.22 14.97
CA LEU A 854 9.88 22.12 16.22
C LEU A 854 9.20 23.47 16.51
N VAL A 855 7.90 23.42 16.81
CA VAL A 855 7.10 24.61 17.09
C VAL A 855 6.59 24.55 18.53
N PHE A 856 6.69 25.69 19.21
CA PHE A 856 6.37 25.85 20.63
C PHE A 856 5.39 27.00 20.85
N GLU A 857 4.54 26.85 21.86
CA GLU A 857 3.78 27.93 22.47
C GLU A 857 4.53 28.37 23.74
N VAL A 858 5.09 29.58 23.74
CA VAL A 858 6.06 30.06 24.73
C VAL A 858 5.51 31.29 25.44
N PRO A 859 5.33 31.27 26.77
CA PRO A 859 5.07 32.49 27.54
C PRO A 859 6.19 33.50 27.35
N LYS A 860 5.86 34.77 27.16
CA LYS A 860 6.84 35.85 26.91
C LYS A 860 7.91 35.94 28.00
N GLU A 861 7.55 35.64 29.24
CA GLU A 861 8.47 35.62 30.39
C GLU A 861 9.52 34.50 30.33
N GLU A 862 9.23 33.40 29.63
CA GLU A 862 10.12 32.23 29.51
C GLU A 862 10.97 32.26 28.23
N LEU A 863 10.72 33.20 27.31
CA LEU A 863 11.23 33.18 25.93
C LEU A 863 12.75 33.01 25.83
N GLU A 864 13.52 33.84 26.54
CA GLU A 864 14.98 33.80 26.45
C GLU A 864 15.57 32.49 27.00
N ILE A 865 15.03 32.01 28.13
CA ILE A 865 15.46 30.76 28.75
C ILE A 865 15.14 29.56 27.83
N VAL A 866 13.93 29.56 27.25
CA VAL A 866 13.45 28.51 26.35
C VAL A 866 14.24 28.50 25.05
N LYS A 867 14.55 29.67 24.48
CA LYS A 867 15.36 29.79 23.27
C LYS A 867 16.74 29.16 23.44
N GLU A 868 17.45 29.52 24.51
CA GLU A 868 18.77 28.92 24.82
C GLU A 868 18.67 27.42 25.08
N LEU A 869 17.63 26.99 25.80
CA LEU A 869 17.38 25.58 26.12
C LEU A 869 17.14 24.75 24.86
N VAL A 870 16.24 25.20 23.98
CA VAL A 870 15.87 24.49 22.75
C VAL A 870 17.08 24.40 21.81
N MET A 871 17.83 25.50 21.62
CA MET A 871 19.06 25.47 20.82
C MET A 871 20.06 24.43 21.37
N ARG A 872 20.35 24.46 22.67
CA ARG A 872 21.28 23.51 23.31
C ARG A 872 20.81 22.06 23.16
N CYS A 873 19.50 21.81 23.27
CA CYS A 873 18.94 20.47 23.19
C CYS A 873 18.96 19.93 21.76
N MET A 874 18.60 20.75 20.77
CA MET A 874 18.58 20.38 19.36
C MET A 874 19.98 20.31 18.74
N GLU A 875 20.95 21.12 19.13
CA GLU A 875 22.32 21.04 18.59
C GLU A 875 23.04 19.72 18.92
N LEU A 876 22.57 18.96 19.92
CA LEU A 876 23.03 17.61 20.27
C LEU A 876 24.56 17.43 20.26
N LYS A 877 25.30 18.37 20.86
CA LYS A 877 26.78 18.43 20.85
C LYS A 877 27.49 17.17 21.39
N ASN A 878 26.77 16.31 22.11
CA ASN A 878 27.26 15.04 22.61
C ASN A 878 27.33 13.94 21.53
N ILE A 879 26.68 14.14 20.38
CA ILE A 879 26.74 13.21 19.25
C ILE A 879 27.97 13.57 18.41
N PRO A 880 28.92 12.64 18.20
CA PRO A 880 30.21 12.93 17.56
C PRO A 880 30.09 13.04 16.02
N LEU A 881 29.32 14.03 15.55
CA LEU A 881 29.26 14.38 14.14
C LEU A 881 30.52 15.14 13.71
N ARG A 882 30.91 14.99 12.44
CA ARG A 882 32.10 15.65 11.87
C ARG A 882 31.89 17.14 11.62
N VAL A 883 30.62 17.55 11.58
CA VAL A 883 30.14 18.92 11.42
C VAL A 883 29.08 19.20 12.49
N PRO A 884 29.05 20.40 13.08
CA PRO A 884 28.07 20.74 14.10
C PRO A 884 26.67 20.83 13.50
N LEU A 885 25.65 20.45 14.25
CA LEU A 885 24.27 20.82 13.93
C LEU A 885 24.06 22.30 14.30
N VAL A 886 23.24 22.99 13.51
CA VAL A 886 22.87 24.40 13.73
C VAL A 886 21.37 24.51 13.65
N VAL A 887 20.80 25.34 14.53
CA VAL A 887 19.36 25.52 14.68
C VAL A 887 19.06 27.01 14.55
N ASP A 888 18.14 27.35 13.66
CA ASP A 888 17.62 28.70 13.50
C ASP A 888 16.36 28.84 14.35
N VAL A 889 16.31 29.83 15.24
CA VAL A 889 15.15 30.07 16.12
C VAL A 889 14.51 31.43 15.84
N ASN A 890 13.23 31.40 15.51
CA ASN A 890 12.40 32.59 15.28
C ASN A 890 11.20 32.60 16.25
N CYS A 891 10.69 33.80 16.57
CA CYS A 891 9.52 33.97 17.43
C CYS A 891 8.59 35.07 16.91
N GLY A 892 7.30 34.89 17.11
CA GLY A 892 6.26 35.76 16.55
C GLY A 892 4.85 35.39 17.05
N PRO A 893 3.84 36.23 16.78
CA PRO A 893 2.46 35.96 17.20
C PRO A 893 1.83 34.73 16.53
N THR A 894 2.25 34.42 15.29
CA THR A 894 1.71 33.31 14.49
C THR A 894 2.80 32.43 13.88
N TRP A 895 2.45 31.22 13.44
CA TRP A 895 3.37 30.31 12.76
C TRP A 895 3.83 30.80 11.37
N LYS A 896 3.20 31.86 10.83
CA LYS A 896 3.65 32.55 9.61
C LYS A 896 4.84 33.48 9.89
N GLU A 897 4.85 34.10 11.06
CA GLU A 897 5.83 35.15 11.41
C GLU A 897 7.15 34.58 11.94
N VAL A 898 7.17 33.27 12.20
CA VAL A 898 8.35 32.48 12.58
C VAL A 898 8.81 31.60 11.42
#